data_AF-K9WAF2-F1
#
_entry.id   AF-K9WAF2-F1
#
_cell.length_a   1.000
_cell.length_b   1.000
_cell.length_c   1.000
_cell.angle_alpha   90.00
_cell.angle_beta   90.00
_cell.angle_gamma   90.00
#
_symmetry.space_group_name_H-M   'P 1'
#
loop_
_entity.id
_entity.type
_entity.pdbx_description
1 polymer ?
#
loop_
_entity_poly.entity_id
_entity_poly.type
_entity_poly.pdbx_seq_one_letter_code
_entity_poly.pdbx_strand_id
1 'polypeptide(L)'
;MQRNSSRFGVQTWKKKVRILISLLKFSANKILPRRSQGAISGYPKGSLMFRKFGYALISLLTLVAVVVGYYSPALTQSVPAPDSFICDRTLYISQGLLNQNSTLSSVITTPNFALNTVGTATVQYNAIGLNVRDGFIYGIAPQSDPGSNLPPTIYRINNTGAATAIGAPQPNGAIVFDPIPNGNPNQSFAFAGDINRNGIYFVYVTNIPAPGNNLFAIDLATNPNTPTMVSSLRVQRADGTSPDLSDISFNPVDDQLYAFDSFRVNGQPSSQGQMARIDTTTGAVTYFGATQPNVGIVGASFFDAFGNFYTYETTGNISVARNLSSSNPVVFSPLGNAGVVQRFDGASCAFAPVAEKIVEPQSVAANGIITYRYRLANQLGQPLSTANLSFTDQLPAGLTYVDQTLNNTSVGGTPNAYGGTPLLQIAGITIPPRGFVEISVNVRVSLTASPGTVLNQATINNVPSVPGVTLPPTIPSDFPPTGIYPDPTPLVITPAPPTPRIGLAKRVASSVNLGNGVFRVTYALVVSNLGNVDLNNVQVTEDLTTTFANATSFTVAPNSVSSPSGDLTPNPNYNGRADNPNLLTGTTNTLTVGQSKTIQFIVDVTPGANLGPYNNQAVASGTDPNGQTVTDLSQNGTNSDPDNDGNPANNNDPTPVNFNQTPALGVAKEVVSIVPADAGNSTVTYRIRARNYGQENLTNLQLTENLTTTFDNIPFTVPANSVTSPNGNLTPNSNYNGRTDINLLVGTDTLAVGETKVIEFIVIITPGNQTRTYENLVQGTAQSPSGSVSDQSQAGINPDPDNDGNPTNNNDPTPLDVGPNLRLVKRITNVIRSGAPISGIDFQSFVDNLNDRNDNVSGWSQLPGGVLTGVFRIGSDALLQTGDEVEYTVYFLSDGTQLVTDAKVCDPIPEKTTFIPDSFQAGQGILLNQQTTNTSLTNALDTDQGTFFSRLTPVTSPCPNTNNSNGSILVNLGDLPATPPNNVGFIRFRVRID
;
A
#
# COMPACT_ATOMS: atom_id res chain seq x y z
N MET A 1 -31.20 27.74 13.09
CA MET A 1 -30.97 29.19 12.88
C MET A 1 -30.80 29.42 11.39
N GLN A 2 -31.88 29.79 10.70
CA GLN A 2 -32.24 31.14 10.23
C GLN A 2 -31.44 31.66 9.02
N ARG A 3 -32.23 32.15 8.05
CA ARG A 3 -31.92 32.66 6.70
C ARG A 3 -30.93 33.84 6.67
N ASN A 4 -30.16 33.97 5.60
CA ASN A 4 -30.31 35.10 4.66
C ASN A 4 -29.58 34.91 3.33
N SER A 5 -30.25 35.38 2.27
CA SER A 5 -29.90 35.38 0.86
C SER A 5 -29.19 36.67 0.44
N SER A 6 -28.35 36.61 -0.61
CA SER A 6 -28.36 37.50 -1.80
C SER A 6 -26.98 37.79 -2.44
N ARG A 7 -26.95 37.65 -3.79
CA ARG A 7 -26.23 38.45 -4.80
C ARG A 7 -24.70 38.62 -4.68
N PHE A 8 -23.93 37.66 -5.21
CA PHE A 8 -22.55 37.92 -5.68
C PHE A 8 -22.25 37.15 -6.98
N GLY A 9 -22.48 37.80 -8.13
CA GLY A 9 -22.16 37.22 -9.45
C GLY A 9 -22.16 38.23 -10.60
N VAL A 10 -22.89 39.35 -10.46
CA VAL A 10 -22.97 40.42 -11.48
C VAL A 10 -21.97 41.57 -11.24
N GLN A 11 -21.31 41.62 -10.07
CA GLN A 11 -20.40 42.70 -9.70
C GLN A 11 -18.97 42.53 -10.28
N THR A 12 -18.52 41.30 -10.52
CA THR A 12 -17.16 41.00 -11.00
C THR A 12 -16.95 41.35 -12.48
N TRP A 13 -17.97 41.21 -13.33
CA TRP A 13 -17.91 41.58 -14.75
C TRP A 13 -17.98 43.11 -14.94
N LYS A 14 -18.84 43.81 -14.18
CA LYS A 14 -18.92 45.28 -14.20
C LYS A 14 -17.64 45.95 -13.66
N LYS A 15 -16.93 45.32 -12.73
CA LYS A 15 -15.63 45.82 -12.23
C LYS A 15 -14.52 45.68 -13.28
N LYS A 16 -14.47 44.58 -14.04
CA LYS A 16 -13.50 44.38 -15.14
C LYS A 16 -13.73 45.32 -16.32
N VAL A 17 -14.99 45.57 -16.70
CA VAL A 17 -15.35 46.53 -17.76
C VAL A 17 -15.08 47.98 -17.33
N ARG A 18 -15.29 48.34 -16.06
CA ARG A 18 -14.92 49.67 -15.54
C ARG A 18 -13.41 49.90 -15.51
N ILE A 19 -12.61 48.88 -15.18
CA ILE A 19 -11.13 48.97 -15.20
C ILE A 19 -10.62 49.19 -16.63
N LEU A 20 -11.20 48.51 -17.62
CA LEU A 20 -10.86 48.67 -19.04
C LEU A 20 -11.23 50.07 -19.56
N ILE A 21 -12.40 50.60 -19.16
CA ILE A 21 -12.85 51.96 -19.50
C ILE A 21 -12.01 53.03 -18.77
N SER A 22 -11.54 52.79 -17.54
CA SER A 22 -10.64 53.71 -16.83
C SER A 22 -9.24 53.74 -17.43
N LEU A 23 -8.72 52.61 -17.92
CA LEU A 23 -7.44 52.54 -18.64
C LEU A 23 -7.50 53.25 -20.00
N LEU A 24 -8.64 53.21 -20.69
CA LEU A 24 -8.88 53.95 -21.94
C LEU A 24 -9.05 55.47 -21.70
N LYS A 25 -9.58 55.89 -20.54
CA LYS A 25 -9.71 57.32 -20.18
C LYS A 25 -8.42 57.93 -19.63
N PHE A 26 -7.54 57.15 -18.99
CA PHE A 26 -6.26 57.65 -18.47
C PHE A 26 -5.27 58.02 -19.60
N SER A 27 -5.40 57.37 -20.76
CA SER A 27 -4.55 57.58 -21.95
C SER A 27 -4.95 58.81 -22.81
N ALA A 28 -6.13 59.40 -22.57
CA ALA A 28 -6.68 60.48 -23.40
C ALA A 28 -6.50 61.90 -22.81
N ASN A 29 -6.02 62.05 -21.57
CA ASN A 29 -6.04 63.32 -20.82
C ASN A 29 -4.67 63.98 -20.56
N LYS A 30 -3.65 63.67 -21.37
CA LYS A 30 -2.40 64.46 -21.40
C LYS A 30 -1.96 64.68 -22.85
N ILE A 31 -2.48 65.70 -23.51
CA ILE A 31 -1.77 66.53 -24.49
C ILE A 31 -2.53 67.88 -24.58
N LEU A 32 -1.98 68.92 -23.94
CA LEU A 32 -2.24 70.33 -24.25
C LEU A 32 -0.97 70.87 -24.93
N PRO A 33 -1.05 71.63 -26.05
CA PRO A 33 0.14 72.23 -26.64
C PRO A 33 0.37 73.64 -26.07
N ARG A 34 1.57 73.90 -25.56
CA ARG A 34 2.11 75.27 -25.43
C ARG A 34 3.48 75.35 -26.11
N ARG A 35 3.61 76.38 -26.96
CA ARG A 35 4.74 76.74 -27.82
C ARG A 35 6.07 76.89 -27.08
N SER A 36 7.15 76.44 -27.70
CA SER A 36 8.40 77.21 -27.86
C SER A 36 9.24 76.67 -29.04
N GLN A 37 9.98 77.56 -29.69
CA GLN A 37 10.69 77.41 -30.96
C GLN A 37 12.05 76.68 -30.87
N GLY A 38 12.54 76.24 -32.05
CA GLY A 38 13.94 75.83 -32.35
C GLY A 38 14.14 74.30 -32.35
N ALA A 39 14.77 73.63 -33.30
CA ALA A 39 15.40 73.96 -34.59
C ALA A 39 15.69 72.60 -35.30
N ILE A 40 15.42 72.55 -36.60
CA ILE A 40 16.03 71.75 -37.69
C ILE A 40 16.33 70.24 -37.48
N SER A 41 15.60 69.36 -38.20
CA SER A 41 16.16 68.18 -38.92
C SER A 41 15.09 67.37 -39.72
N GLY A 42 15.33 67.18 -41.03
CA GLY A 42 15.18 65.92 -41.80
C GLY A 42 13.85 65.14 -41.90
N TYR A 43 13.13 65.35 -43.03
CA TYR A 43 12.25 64.49 -43.85
C TYR A 43 11.23 63.46 -43.27
N PRO A 44 10.02 63.30 -43.87
CA PRO A 44 8.84 62.76 -43.20
C PRO A 44 8.49 61.30 -43.56
N LYS A 45 8.20 60.48 -42.54
CA LYS A 45 7.31 59.31 -42.61
C LYS A 45 6.06 59.60 -41.78
N GLY A 46 5.03 60.15 -42.41
CA GLY A 46 3.81 60.58 -41.73
C GLY A 46 2.57 60.48 -42.61
N SER A 47 2.29 59.31 -43.20
CA SER A 47 0.97 59.08 -43.85
C SER A 47 0.44 57.63 -43.79
N LEU A 48 1.17 56.68 -43.18
CA LEU A 48 0.80 55.26 -43.24
C LEU A 48 -0.05 54.75 -42.04
N MET A 49 -0.10 55.45 -40.90
CA MET A 49 -0.85 54.97 -39.71
C MET A 49 -2.33 55.40 -39.68
N PHE A 50 -2.70 56.51 -40.29
CA PHE A 50 -4.11 56.98 -40.29
C PHE A 50 -5.04 56.19 -41.22
N ARG A 51 -4.49 55.52 -42.25
CA ARG A 51 -5.29 54.62 -43.10
C ARG A 51 -5.63 53.29 -42.42
N LYS A 52 -4.72 52.72 -41.62
CA LYS A 52 -4.95 51.41 -40.97
C LYS A 52 -5.99 51.44 -39.84
N PHE A 53 -6.15 52.57 -39.15
CA PHE A 53 -7.18 52.74 -38.11
C PHE A 53 -8.59 52.95 -38.70
N GLY A 54 -8.69 53.63 -39.86
CA GLY A 54 -9.95 53.80 -40.58
C GLY A 54 -10.49 52.49 -41.15
N TYR A 55 -9.63 51.64 -41.71
CA TYR A 55 -10.05 50.31 -42.20
C TYR A 55 -10.44 49.36 -41.07
N ALA A 56 -9.77 49.38 -39.91
CA ALA A 56 -10.14 48.53 -38.79
C ALA A 56 -11.51 48.91 -38.19
N LEU A 57 -11.85 50.20 -38.10
CA LEU A 57 -13.13 50.66 -37.58
C LEU A 57 -14.28 50.43 -38.58
N ILE A 58 -14.04 50.62 -39.88
CA ILE A 58 -15.01 50.32 -40.94
C ILE A 58 -15.21 48.81 -41.06
N SER A 59 -14.16 47.99 -40.97
CA SER A 59 -14.27 46.52 -40.95
C SER A 59 -14.97 45.99 -39.69
N LEU A 60 -14.83 46.65 -38.54
CA LEU A 60 -15.56 46.26 -37.33
C LEU A 60 -17.04 46.68 -37.40
N LEU A 61 -17.35 47.84 -38.01
CA LEU A 61 -18.73 48.29 -38.22
C LEU A 61 -19.44 47.53 -39.36
N THR A 62 -18.74 47.09 -40.41
CA THR A 62 -19.30 46.17 -41.42
C THR A 62 -19.39 44.75 -40.89
N LEU A 63 -18.49 44.29 -40.02
CA LEU A 63 -18.64 42.99 -39.33
C LEU A 63 -19.84 43.02 -38.36
N VAL A 64 -20.09 44.13 -37.65
CA VAL A 64 -21.29 44.28 -36.81
C VAL A 64 -22.57 44.43 -37.64
N ALA A 65 -22.52 45.10 -38.81
CA ALA A 65 -23.66 45.16 -39.73
C ALA A 65 -23.93 43.84 -40.47
N VAL A 66 -22.91 43.02 -40.74
CA VAL A 66 -23.04 41.67 -41.33
C VAL A 66 -23.44 40.63 -40.27
N VAL A 67 -23.06 40.82 -39.00
CA VAL A 67 -23.48 39.95 -37.88
C VAL A 67 -24.90 40.28 -37.40
N VAL A 68 -25.39 41.51 -37.61
CA VAL A 68 -26.74 41.94 -37.15
C VAL A 68 -27.75 42.09 -38.30
N GLY A 69 -27.31 42.24 -39.55
CA GLY A 69 -28.17 42.39 -40.73
C GLY A 69 -28.33 41.11 -41.53
N TYR A 70 -29.01 40.10 -40.97
CA TYR A 70 -29.80 39.07 -41.67
C TYR A 70 -30.42 38.03 -40.69
N TYR A 71 -30.51 38.35 -39.40
CA TYR A 71 -31.48 37.64 -38.56
C TYR A 71 -32.84 38.27 -38.84
N SER A 72 -33.67 37.56 -39.62
CA SER A 72 -35.12 37.74 -39.58
C SER A 72 -35.54 37.87 -38.11
N PRO A 73 -36.50 38.74 -37.77
CA PRO A 73 -36.99 38.85 -36.41
C PRO A 73 -37.31 37.45 -35.89
N ALA A 74 -36.79 37.15 -34.70
CA ALA A 74 -37.01 35.88 -34.02
C ALA A 74 -38.49 35.50 -34.16
N LEU A 75 -38.74 34.39 -34.87
CA LEU A 75 -40.03 33.73 -34.85
C LEU A 75 -40.35 33.51 -33.37
N THR A 76 -41.45 34.10 -32.91
CA THR A 76 -42.08 33.75 -31.63
C THR A 76 -42.06 32.24 -31.49
N GLN A 77 -41.57 31.70 -30.35
CA GLN A 77 -41.55 30.26 -30.06
C GLN A 77 -42.88 29.61 -30.44
N SER A 78 -42.96 29.05 -31.65
CA SER A 78 -44.03 28.14 -32.00
C SER A 78 -43.70 26.83 -31.28
N VAL A 79 -44.52 26.47 -30.30
CA VAL A 79 -44.55 25.11 -29.79
C VAL A 79 -44.75 24.18 -31.00
N PRO A 80 -43.92 23.13 -31.18
CA PRO A 80 -44.10 22.19 -32.28
C PRO A 80 -45.55 21.67 -32.30
N ALA A 81 -46.13 21.53 -33.48
CA ALA A 81 -47.49 21.00 -33.59
C ALA A 81 -47.53 19.56 -33.03
N PRO A 82 -48.57 19.18 -32.28
CA PRO A 82 -48.64 17.87 -31.62
C PRO A 82 -48.58 16.68 -32.59
N ASP A 83 -48.98 16.88 -33.85
CA ASP A 83 -49.00 15.83 -34.88
C ASP A 83 -47.78 15.91 -35.83
N SER A 84 -46.73 16.65 -35.46
CA SER A 84 -45.47 16.74 -36.23
C SER A 84 -44.60 15.49 -36.05
N PHE A 85 -43.73 15.24 -37.03
CA PHE A 85 -42.70 14.21 -36.93
C PHE A 85 -41.60 14.64 -35.96
N ILE A 86 -40.99 13.64 -35.30
CA ILE A 86 -39.74 13.84 -34.59
C ILE A 86 -38.65 13.98 -35.66
N CYS A 87 -37.90 15.07 -35.60
CA CYS A 87 -36.73 15.27 -36.44
C CYS A 87 -35.53 14.52 -35.84
N ASP A 88 -35.44 13.26 -36.21
CA ASP A 88 -34.31 12.37 -36.02
C ASP A 88 -33.80 11.89 -37.40
N ARG A 89 -32.95 10.86 -37.43
CA ARG A 89 -32.46 10.29 -38.71
C ARG A 89 -33.44 9.29 -39.35
N THR A 90 -34.71 9.26 -38.95
CA THR A 90 -35.69 8.40 -39.60
C THR A 90 -35.81 8.76 -41.08
N LEU A 91 -35.79 7.72 -41.90
CA LEU A 91 -35.97 7.80 -43.35
C LEU A 91 -37.39 7.39 -43.67
N TYR A 92 -38.12 8.25 -44.38
CA TYR A 92 -39.49 8.00 -44.78
C TYR A 92 -39.54 7.71 -46.27
N ILE A 93 -40.37 6.75 -46.65
CA ILE A 93 -40.64 6.38 -48.03
C ILE A 93 -42.15 6.49 -48.24
N SER A 94 -42.58 7.36 -49.16
CA SER A 94 -43.93 7.28 -49.71
C SER A 94 -43.95 6.29 -50.84
N GLN A 95 -44.92 5.39 -50.89
CA GLN A 95 -45.09 4.43 -51.99
C GLN A 95 -46.54 4.34 -52.43
N GLY A 96 -46.76 3.98 -53.70
CA GLY A 96 -48.11 3.77 -54.23
C GLY A 96 -48.13 2.96 -55.53
N LEU A 97 -49.32 2.53 -55.92
CA LEU A 97 -49.57 1.96 -57.25
C LEU A 97 -50.41 2.94 -58.08
N LEU A 98 -50.51 2.70 -59.39
CA LEU A 98 -51.43 3.45 -60.25
C LEU A 98 -52.85 3.41 -59.65
N ASN A 99 -53.44 4.59 -59.44
CA ASN A 99 -54.79 4.77 -58.88
C ASN A 99 -54.98 4.21 -57.46
N GLN A 100 -53.90 4.05 -56.69
CA GLN A 100 -53.97 3.69 -55.27
C GLN A 100 -53.42 4.83 -54.40
N ASN A 101 -53.95 4.95 -53.19
CA ASN A 101 -53.51 5.96 -52.23
C ASN A 101 -52.07 5.70 -51.77
N SER A 102 -51.36 6.77 -51.45
CA SER A 102 -49.98 6.66 -50.99
C SER A 102 -49.91 6.13 -49.56
N THR A 103 -48.99 5.19 -49.35
CA THR A 103 -48.62 4.68 -48.03
C THR A 103 -47.27 5.28 -47.63
N LEU A 104 -47.22 5.88 -46.45
CA LEU A 104 -45.98 6.34 -45.83
C LEU A 104 -45.40 5.21 -44.97
N SER A 105 -44.12 4.90 -45.16
CA SER A 105 -43.38 3.93 -44.38
C SER A 105 -42.10 4.55 -43.83
N SER A 106 -41.69 4.19 -42.62
CA SER A 106 -40.36 4.47 -42.10
C SER A 106 -39.43 3.30 -42.40
N VAL A 107 -38.17 3.56 -42.75
CA VAL A 107 -37.14 2.54 -42.88
C VAL A 107 -36.60 2.17 -41.50
N ILE A 108 -36.84 0.93 -41.07
CA ILE A 108 -36.17 0.33 -39.91
C ILE A 108 -34.74 -0.01 -40.31
N THR A 109 -33.77 0.40 -39.50
CA THR A 109 -32.33 0.19 -39.70
C THR A 109 -31.75 -0.86 -38.74
N THR A 110 -32.52 -1.34 -37.76
CA THR A 110 -32.09 -2.26 -36.68
C THR A 110 -33.14 -3.38 -36.45
N PRO A 111 -32.77 -4.68 -36.39
CA PRO A 111 -31.47 -5.28 -36.68
C PRO A 111 -31.18 -5.48 -38.18
N ASN A 112 -32.21 -5.39 -39.04
CA ASN A 112 -32.12 -5.51 -40.49
C ASN A 112 -32.96 -4.40 -41.13
N PHE A 113 -32.60 -4.03 -42.36
CA PHE A 113 -33.36 -3.07 -43.15
C PHE A 113 -34.76 -3.61 -43.48
N ALA A 114 -35.80 -2.84 -43.15
CA ALA A 114 -37.18 -3.18 -43.45
C ALA A 114 -38.06 -1.92 -43.52
N LEU A 115 -39.23 -2.02 -44.15
CA LEU A 115 -40.23 -0.96 -44.11
C LEU A 115 -41.25 -1.21 -42.99
N ASN A 116 -41.54 -0.17 -42.22
CA ASN A 116 -42.62 -0.15 -41.25
C ASN A 116 -43.67 0.89 -41.66
N THR A 117 -44.91 0.48 -41.83
CA THR A 117 -46.00 1.38 -42.24
C THR A 117 -46.30 2.40 -41.14
N VAL A 118 -46.21 3.69 -41.48
CA VAL A 118 -46.64 4.80 -40.63
C VAL A 118 -48.14 5.04 -40.80
N GLY A 119 -48.62 5.02 -42.04
CA GLY A 119 -50.04 5.14 -42.36
C GLY A 119 -50.30 5.20 -43.87
N THR A 120 -51.55 4.94 -44.26
CA THR A 120 -52.02 5.05 -45.64
C THR A 120 -52.98 6.23 -45.75
N ALA A 121 -52.68 7.16 -46.65
CA ALA A 121 -53.52 8.33 -46.85
C ALA A 121 -54.81 8.01 -47.61
N THR A 122 -55.71 8.99 -47.69
CA THR A 122 -56.92 8.91 -48.53
C THR A 122 -56.71 9.46 -49.95
N VAL A 123 -55.47 9.87 -50.27
CA VAL A 123 -55.08 10.52 -51.52
C VAL A 123 -53.76 9.94 -52.02
N GLN A 124 -53.45 10.19 -53.30
CA GLN A 124 -52.14 9.89 -53.88
C GLN A 124 -51.25 11.15 -53.82
N TYR A 125 -50.01 10.97 -53.35
CA TYR A 125 -48.95 11.99 -53.35
C TYR A 125 -47.57 11.37 -53.61
N ASN A 126 -46.64 12.15 -54.15
CA ASN A 126 -45.21 11.85 -54.29
C ASN A 126 -44.38 13.14 -54.07
N ALA A 127 -43.12 13.19 -54.50
CA ALA A 127 -42.23 14.36 -54.35
C ALA A 127 -42.07 14.78 -52.88
N ILE A 128 -41.86 13.85 -51.95
CA ILE A 128 -42.01 14.16 -50.53
C ILE A 128 -40.78 14.83 -49.93
N GLY A 129 -40.97 15.87 -49.11
CA GLY A 129 -39.89 16.49 -48.33
C GLY A 129 -40.32 16.84 -46.92
N LEU A 130 -39.40 16.73 -45.94
CA LEU A 130 -39.68 17.09 -44.55
C LEU A 130 -39.30 18.54 -44.28
N ASN A 131 -40.28 19.35 -43.86
CA ASN A 131 -40.05 20.75 -43.54
C ASN A 131 -39.59 20.93 -42.09
N VAL A 132 -38.31 21.25 -41.89
CA VAL A 132 -37.74 21.43 -40.54
C VAL A 132 -38.23 22.68 -39.79
N ARG A 133 -39.06 23.51 -40.42
CA ARG A 133 -39.68 24.69 -39.77
C ARG A 133 -40.99 24.38 -39.05
N ASP A 134 -41.69 23.32 -39.43
CA ASP A 134 -42.96 22.92 -38.81
C ASP A 134 -43.06 21.42 -38.46
N GLY A 135 -42.10 20.62 -38.90
CA GLY A 135 -41.99 19.18 -38.61
C GLY A 135 -42.96 18.31 -39.41
N PHE A 136 -43.57 18.80 -40.49
CA PHE A 136 -44.43 18.01 -41.35
C PHE A 136 -43.73 17.57 -42.63
N ILE A 137 -44.17 16.46 -43.21
CA ILE A 137 -43.80 16.06 -44.56
C ILE A 137 -44.78 16.73 -45.53
N TYR A 138 -44.31 17.23 -46.67
CA TYR A 138 -45.15 17.76 -47.73
C TYR A 138 -44.96 16.92 -48.98
N GLY A 139 -46.04 16.69 -49.72
CA GLY A 139 -46.01 15.96 -50.99
C GLY A 139 -47.03 16.54 -51.96
N ILE A 140 -46.87 16.24 -53.25
CA ILE A 140 -47.73 16.75 -54.32
C ILE A 140 -48.50 15.61 -54.97
N ALA A 141 -49.78 15.83 -55.31
CA ALA A 141 -50.53 14.87 -56.10
C ALA A 141 -49.98 14.81 -57.55
N PRO A 142 -49.61 13.61 -58.05
CA PRO A 142 -49.05 13.46 -59.38
C PRO A 142 -50.09 13.56 -60.52
N GLN A 143 -51.39 13.57 -60.19
CA GLN A 143 -52.50 13.76 -61.13
C GLN A 143 -53.45 14.84 -60.59
N SER A 144 -53.90 15.74 -61.47
CA SER A 144 -55.05 16.62 -61.22
C SER A 144 -56.37 15.83 -61.29
N ASP A 145 -57.42 16.28 -60.62
CA ASP A 145 -58.74 15.63 -60.71
C ASP A 145 -59.18 15.50 -62.18
N PRO A 146 -59.80 14.37 -62.59
CA PRO A 146 -60.21 14.16 -63.97
C PRO A 146 -61.07 15.30 -64.54
N GLY A 147 -60.54 16.00 -65.57
CA GLY A 147 -61.24 17.12 -66.24
C GLY A 147 -61.03 18.49 -65.58
N SER A 148 -60.15 18.62 -64.59
CA SER A 148 -59.80 19.91 -63.97
C SER A 148 -58.66 20.63 -64.73
N ASN A 149 -58.80 21.94 -64.93
CA ASN A 149 -57.72 22.85 -65.36
C ASN A 149 -56.91 23.38 -64.15
N LEU A 150 -56.91 22.64 -63.04
CA LEU A 150 -56.33 23.09 -61.77
C LEU A 150 -54.91 22.53 -61.57
N PRO A 151 -53.99 23.31 -61.00
CA PRO A 151 -52.65 22.83 -60.69
C PRO A 151 -52.69 21.68 -59.66
N PRO A 152 -51.67 20.81 -59.63
CA PRO A 152 -51.60 19.71 -58.67
C PRO A 152 -51.61 20.22 -57.23
N THR A 153 -52.41 19.56 -56.38
CA THR A 153 -52.61 19.93 -54.98
C THR A 153 -51.42 19.49 -54.12
N ILE A 154 -50.95 20.38 -53.24
CA ILE A 154 -49.97 20.05 -52.22
C ILE A 154 -50.70 19.55 -50.98
N TYR A 155 -50.16 18.51 -50.36
CA TYR A 155 -50.63 17.91 -49.14
C TYR A 155 -49.58 18.07 -48.05
N ARG A 156 -50.04 18.39 -46.84
CA ARG A 156 -49.27 18.30 -45.60
C ARG A 156 -49.59 16.97 -44.93
N ILE A 157 -48.57 16.16 -44.68
CA ILE A 157 -48.65 14.83 -44.09
C ILE A 157 -48.15 14.89 -42.64
N ASN A 158 -48.96 14.38 -41.71
CA ASN A 158 -48.65 14.33 -40.27
C ASN A 158 -47.97 13.01 -39.85
N ASN A 159 -47.60 12.91 -38.57
CA ASN A 159 -46.90 11.76 -38.00
C ASN A 159 -47.70 10.43 -37.98
N THR A 160 -48.98 10.45 -38.35
CA THR A 160 -49.80 9.24 -38.55
C THR A 160 -49.96 8.87 -40.03
N GLY A 161 -49.25 9.57 -40.94
CA GLY A 161 -49.37 9.39 -42.39
C GLY A 161 -50.64 9.98 -43.00
N ALA A 162 -51.43 10.75 -42.24
CA ALA A 162 -52.64 11.38 -42.73
C ALA A 162 -52.29 12.65 -43.53
N ALA A 163 -52.87 12.77 -44.73
CA ALA A 163 -52.61 13.87 -45.65
C ALA A 163 -53.75 14.91 -45.63
N THR A 164 -53.41 16.17 -45.41
CA THR A 164 -54.34 17.32 -45.43
C THR A 164 -53.99 18.22 -46.60
N ALA A 165 -54.96 18.53 -47.47
CA ALA A 165 -54.75 19.46 -48.57
C ALA A 165 -54.50 20.88 -48.04
N ILE A 166 -53.43 21.53 -48.52
CA ILE A 166 -53.09 22.92 -48.19
C ILE A 166 -53.27 23.88 -49.37
N GLY A 167 -53.71 23.35 -50.51
CA GLY A 167 -54.01 24.10 -51.73
C GLY A 167 -53.06 23.79 -52.89
N ALA A 168 -53.40 24.33 -54.06
CA ALA A 168 -52.56 24.25 -55.25
C ALA A 168 -51.65 25.49 -55.33
N PRO A 169 -50.37 25.35 -55.73
CA PRO A 169 -49.42 26.46 -55.77
C PRO A 169 -49.94 27.54 -56.72
N GLN A 170 -50.25 28.72 -56.18
CA GLN A 170 -50.75 29.84 -56.98
C GLN A 170 -49.57 30.66 -57.51
N PRO A 171 -49.44 30.87 -58.84
CA PRO A 171 -48.65 31.95 -59.41
C PRO A 171 -49.33 33.28 -59.12
N ASN A 172 -48.61 34.38 -59.30
CA ASN A 172 -49.18 35.72 -59.52
C ASN A 172 -50.07 35.77 -60.80
N GLY A 173 -51.11 34.93 -60.92
CA GLY A 173 -52.17 35.01 -61.92
C GLY A 173 -51.99 34.31 -63.28
N ALA A 174 -51.00 33.45 -63.52
CA ALA A 174 -50.84 32.73 -64.81
C ALA A 174 -50.51 31.24 -64.66
N ILE A 175 -51.23 30.35 -65.36
CA ILE A 175 -51.09 28.87 -65.27
C ILE A 175 -49.64 28.43 -65.61
N VAL A 176 -48.99 27.67 -64.73
CA VAL A 176 -47.60 27.19 -64.88
C VAL A 176 -47.44 25.66 -64.83
N PHE A 177 -48.41 24.93 -64.28
CA PHE A 177 -48.53 23.50 -64.55
C PHE A 177 -49.42 23.34 -65.78
N ASP A 178 -48.86 22.91 -66.91
CA ASP A 178 -49.69 22.50 -68.04
C ASP A 178 -50.66 21.40 -67.57
N PRO A 179 -51.98 21.48 -67.87
CA PRO A 179 -52.93 20.43 -67.51
C PRO A 179 -52.43 19.08 -68.04
N ILE A 180 -52.29 18.09 -67.17
CA ILE A 180 -51.92 16.73 -67.57
C ILE A 180 -53.09 16.15 -68.38
N PRO A 181 -52.94 15.84 -69.68
CA PRO A 181 -54.05 15.34 -70.47
C PRO A 181 -54.50 13.97 -69.95
N ASN A 182 -55.75 13.88 -69.51
CA ASN A 182 -56.32 12.62 -69.07
C ASN A 182 -56.49 11.68 -70.28
N GLY A 183 -55.87 10.49 -70.23
CA GLY A 183 -56.16 9.40 -71.17
C GLY A 183 -55.03 8.94 -72.09
N ASN A 184 -53.78 9.39 -71.93
CA ASN A 184 -52.64 8.76 -72.62
C ASN A 184 -51.82 7.88 -71.65
N PRO A 185 -51.98 6.54 -71.65
CA PRO A 185 -51.23 5.64 -70.78
C PRO A 185 -49.71 5.60 -71.07
N ASN A 186 -49.24 6.29 -72.12
CA ASN A 186 -47.83 6.31 -72.53
C ASN A 186 -47.04 7.57 -72.11
N GLN A 187 -47.64 8.56 -71.44
CA GLN A 187 -46.89 9.71 -70.89
C GLN A 187 -46.63 9.49 -69.40
N SER A 188 -45.40 9.09 -69.06
CA SER A 188 -44.95 8.87 -67.67
C SER A 188 -44.32 10.14 -67.12
N PHE A 189 -45.00 10.83 -66.21
CA PHE A 189 -44.42 11.91 -65.41
C PHE A 189 -43.72 11.32 -64.19
N ALA A 190 -42.49 11.74 -63.91
CA ALA A 190 -41.83 11.50 -62.62
C ALA A 190 -41.80 12.79 -61.81
N PHE A 191 -42.07 12.65 -60.51
CA PHE A 191 -42.10 13.72 -59.53
C PHE A 191 -41.15 13.37 -58.40
N ALA A 192 -40.24 14.27 -58.11
CA ALA A 192 -39.26 14.20 -57.03
C ALA A 192 -39.27 15.51 -56.26
N GLY A 193 -39.02 15.49 -54.96
CA GLY A 193 -39.05 16.74 -54.21
C GLY A 193 -38.33 16.69 -52.88
N ASP A 194 -37.86 17.85 -52.44
CA ASP A 194 -37.28 18.01 -51.11
C ASP A 194 -37.38 19.47 -50.65
N ILE A 195 -37.20 19.71 -49.35
CA ILE A 195 -37.40 21.01 -48.72
C ILE A 195 -36.09 21.50 -48.12
N ASN A 196 -35.70 22.72 -48.48
CA ASN A 196 -34.53 23.34 -47.87
C ASN A 196 -34.84 23.89 -46.47
N ARG A 197 -33.79 24.25 -45.73
CA ARG A 197 -33.85 24.89 -44.40
C ARG A 197 -34.80 26.10 -44.31
N ASN A 198 -35.01 26.80 -45.43
CA ASN A 198 -35.84 27.99 -45.48
C ASN A 198 -37.33 27.69 -45.64
N GLY A 199 -37.72 26.42 -45.74
CA GLY A 199 -39.10 26.01 -46.01
C GLY A 199 -39.51 26.23 -47.47
N ILE A 200 -38.52 26.30 -48.38
CA ILE A 200 -38.79 26.30 -49.82
C ILE A 200 -38.80 24.84 -50.28
N TYR A 201 -39.94 24.40 -50.76
CA TYR A 201 -40.19 23.09 -51.31
C TYR A 201 -39.88 23.08 -52.80
N PHE A 202 -38.90 22.26 -53.18
CA PHE A 202 -38.48 22.09 -54.55
C PHE A 202 -39.13 20.84 -55.11
N VAL A 203 -39.82 20.98 -56.25
CA VAL A 203 -40.48 19.88 -56.95
C VAL A 203 -39.89 19.79 -58.35
N TYR A 204 -39.23 18.67 -58.63
CA TYR A 204 -38.69 18.34 -59.94
C TYR A 204 -39.67 17.47 -60.73
N VAL A 205 -39.96 17.86 -61.96
CA VAL A 205 -40.93 17.19 -62.84
C VAL A 205 -40.31 16.89 -64.20
N THR A 206 -40.45 15.66 -64.68
CA THR A 206 -39.99 15.22 -66.01
C THR A 206 -41.17 15.00 -66.98
N ASN A 207 -41.06 15.43 -68.25
CA ASN A 207 -42.12 15.28 -69.29
C ASN A 207 -41.57 15.18 -70.75
N ILE A 208 -42.33 14.51 -71.64
CA ILE A 208 -42.17 14.44 -73.12
C ILE A 208 -43.55 14.69 -73.79
N PRO A 209 -43.69 15.52 -74.85
CA PRO A 209 -42.62 16.03 -75.70
C PRO A 209 -42.20 17.44 -75.33
N ALA A 210 -40.96 17.75 -75.71
CA ALA A 210 -40.22 18.95 -75.36
C ALA A 210 -41.04 20.25 -75.30
N PRO A 211 -40.66 21.19 -74.41
CA PRO A 211 -39.41 21.20 -73.62
C PRO A 211 -39.72 21.17 -72.11
N GLY A 212 -39.47 20.07 -71.41
CA GLY A 212 -38.20 19.92 -70.72
C GLY A 212 -38.44 19.83 -69.21
N ASN A 213 -37.52 19.18 -68.50
CA ASN A 213 -37.65 18.93 -67.07
C ASN A 213 -37.64 20.25 -66.31
N ASN A 214 -38.56 20.44 -65.36
CA ASN A 214 -38.72 21.69 -64.64
C ASN A 214 -38.54 21.49 -63.14
N LEU A 215 -37.91 22.47 -62.50
CA LEU A 215 -37.77 22.60 -61.06
C LEU A 215 -38.63 23.76 -60.58
N PHE A 216 -39.64 23.46 -59.78
CA PHE A 216 -40.52 24.45 -59.16
C PHE A 216 -40.05 24.69 -57.73
N ALA A 217 -39.91 25.96 -57.34
CA ALA A 217 -39.66 26.35 -55.96
C ALA A 217 -40.94 26.92 -55.37
N ILE A 218 -41.38 26.39 -54.23
CA ILE A 218 -42.66 26.71 -53.59
C ILE A 218 -42.39 27.12 -52.14
N ASP A 219 -42.77 28.32 -51.76
CA ASP A 219 -42.61 28.82 -50.39
C ASP A 219 -43.73 28.26 -49.50
N LEU A 220 -43.33 27.48 -48.49
CA LEU A 220 -44.20 26.96 -47.43
C LEU A 220 -44.01 27.71 -46.11
N ALA A 221 -43.01 28.60 -46.03
CA ALA A 221 -42.62 29.24 -44.78
C ALA A 221 -43.41 30.52 -44.45
N THR A 222 -43.79 31.32 -45.45
CA THR A 222 -44.53 32.56 -45.23
C THR A 222 -45.98 32.31 -44.80
N ASN A 223 -46.64 31.32 -45.41
CA ASN A 223 -47.94 30.81 -44.97
C ASN A 223 -48.07 29.31 -45.29
N PRO A 224 -47.88 28.41 -44.30
CA PRO A 224 -47.87 26.96 -44.53
C PRO A 224 -49.22 26.37 -44.96
N ASN A 225 -50.30 27.16 -44.91
CA ASN A 225 -51.62 26.76 -45.40
C ASN A 225 -51.95 27.35 -46.79
N THR A 226 -51.01 28.05 -47.42
CA THR A 226 -51.23 28.67 -48.74
C THR A 226 -49.91 28.68 -49.53
N PRO A 227 -49.60 27.62 -50.29
CA PRO A 227 -48.33 27.51 -51.00
C PRO A 227 -48.24 28.56 -52.12
N THR A 228 -47.14 29.32 -52.13
CA THR A 228 -46.87 30.34 -53.16
C THR A 228 -45.68 29.92 -54.02
N MET A 229 -45.83 29.97 -55.33
CA MET A 229 -44.73 29.64 -56.23
C MET A 229 -43.71 30.79 -56.28
N VAL A 230 -42.44 30.45 -56.04
CA VAL A 230 -41.29 31.37 -56.03
C VAL A 230 -40.64 31.44 -57.40
N SER A 231 -40.41 30.29 -58.04
CA SER A 231 -39.79 30.21 -59.36
C SER A 231 -40.14 28.90 -60.08
N SER A 232 -40.02 28.93 -61.41
CA SER A 232 -40.04 27.76 -62.28
C SER A 232 -38.82 27.83 -63.20
N LEU A 233 -37.94 26.84 -63.11
CA LEU A 233 -36.68 26.79 -63.84
C LEU A 233 -36.61 25.54 -64.70
N ARG A 234 -36.14 25.69 -65.94
CA ARG A 234 -35.82 24.54 -66.78
C ARG A 234 -34.50 23.93 -66.32
N VAL A 235 -34.52 22.63 -66.02
CA VAL A 235 -33.34 21.87 -65.63
C VAL A 235 -32.68 21.28 -66.87
N GLN A 236 -31.41 21.63 -67.10
CA GLN A 236 -30.68 21.22 -68.30
C GLN A 236 -29.20 20.94 -68.03
N ARG A 237 -28.65 20.00 -68.79
CA ARG A 237 -27.21 19.74 -68.88
C ARG A 237 -26.49 20.89 -69.59
N ALA A 238 -25.17 20.93 -69.47
CA ALA A 238 -24.34 21.95 -70.14
C ALA A 238 -24.47 21.93 -71.68
N ASP A 239 -24.83 20.79 -72.27
CA ASP A 239 -25.11 20.63 -73.71
C ASP A 239 -26.55 21.00 -74.12
N GLY A 240 -27.37 21.47 -73.18
CA GLY A 240 -28.77 21.86 -73.39
C GLY A 240 -29.76 20.69 -73.39
N THR A 241 -29.31 19.45 -73.17
CA THR A 241 -30.18 18.27 -73.08
C THR A 241 -30.80 18.13 -71.68
N SER A 242 -31.92 17.41 -71.59
CA SER A 242 -32.61 17.14 -70.31
C SER A 242 -31.87 16.03 -69.53
N PRO A 243 -31.58 16.21 -68.23
CA PRO A 243 -30.98 15.16 -67.41
C PRO A 243 -32.02 14.13 -66.94
N ASP A 244 -31.60 12.91 -66.62
CA ASP A 244 -32.50 11.84 -66.14
C ASP A 244 -32.36 11.65 -64.62
N LEU A 245 -32.67 12.72 -63.89
CA LEU A 245 -32.62 12.74 -62.43
C LEU A 245 -33.83 11.97 -61.89
N SER A 246 -33.60 10.84 -61.23
CA SER A 246 -34.68 10.01 -60.71
C SER A 246 -35.25 10.56 -59.39
N ASP A 247 -34.41 11.23 -58.59
CA ASP A 247 -34.81 11.94 -57.38
C ASP A 247 -33.84 13.10 -57.05
N ILE A 248 -34.25 14.01 -56.15
CA ILE A 248 -33.50 15.20 -55.70
C ILE A 248 -33.50 15.32 -54.16
N SER A 249 -32.39 15.76 -53.56
CA SER A 249 -32.33 16.02 -52.12
C SER A 249 -31.33 17.11 -51.74
N PHE A 250 -31.63 17.85 -50.67
CA PHE A 250 -30.81 18.94 -50.15
C PHE A 250 -29.73 18.44 -49.20
N ASN A 251 -28.49 18.84 -49.47
CA ASN A 251 -27.40 18.62 -48.54
C ASN A 251 -27.44 19.70 -47.44
N PRO A 252 -27.64 19.34 -46.17
CA PRO A 252 -27.77 20.30 -45.08
C PRO A 252 -26.45 21.01 -44.73
N VAL A 253 -25.31 20.52 -45.22
CA VAL A 253 -23.97 21.05 -44.95
C VAL A 253 -23.65 22.29 -45.79
N ASP A 254 -23.98 22.26 -47.09
CA ASP A 254 -23.70 23.35 -48.04
C ASP A 254 -24.96 24.03 -48.60
N ASP A 255 -26.15 23.61 -48.15
CA ASP A 255 -27.47 24.07 -48.60
C ASP A 255 -27.66 23.95 -50.14
N GLN A 256 -26.96 23.02 -50.82
CA GLN A 256 -27.11 22.76 -52.26
C GLN A 256 -28.07 21.60 -52.55
N LEU A 257 -28.73 21.64 -53.72
CA LEU A 257 -29.61 20.58 -54.21
C LEU A 257 -28.79 19.57 -55.03
N TYR A 258 -28.86 18.30 -54.63
CA TYR A 258 -28.18 17.20 -55.29
C TYR A 258 -29.18 16.23 -55.91
N ALA A 259 -28.68 15.44 -56.85
CA ALA A 259 -29.41 14.36 -57.49
C ALA A 259 -28.44 13.24 -57.88
N PHE A 260 -29.00 12.06 -58.12
CA PHE A 260 -28.30 10.96 -58.81
C PHE A 260 -28.94 10.77 -60.19
N ASP A 261 -28.16 10.97 -61.24
CA ASP A 261 -28.60 10.70 -62.62
C ASP A 261 -28.34 9.23 -62.93
N SER A 262 -29.40 8.45 -63.15
CA SER A 262 -29.29 7.03 -63.51
C SER A 262 -29.06 6.81 -65.02
N PHE A 263 -28.86 7.90 -65.80
CA PHE A 263 -28.64 7.98 -67.25
C PHE A 263 -29.42 6.95 -68.09
N ARG A 264 -30.71 7.18 -68.34
CA ARG A 264 -31.40 6.50 -69.44
C ARG A 264 -31.14 7.21 -70.76
N VAL A 265 -30.38 6.57 -71.65
CA VAL A 265 -30.51 6.82 -73.09
C VAL A 265 -31.50 5.79 -73.63
N ASN A 266 -32.63 6.25 -74.19
CA ASN A 266 -33.63 5.36 -74.78
C ASN A 266 -32.98 4.40 -75.78
N GLY A 267 -33.05 3.09 -75.51
CA GLY A 267 -32.55 2.03 -76.40
C GLY A 267 -31.07 1.66 -76.25
N GLN A 268 -30.35 2.15 -75.24
CA GLN A 268 -28.99 1.71 -74.89
C GLN A 268 -28.99 1.02 -73.51
N PRO A 269 -28.08 0.06 -73.23
CA PRO A 269 -27.92 -0.48 -71.89
C PRO A 269 -27.58 0.65 -70.90
N SER A 270 -28.05 0.52 -69.65
CA SER A 270 -27.90 1.54 -68.60
C SER A 270 -26.46 2.06 -68.51
N SER A 271 -26.26 3.32 -68.88
CA SER A 271 -25.01 4.02 -68.60
C SER A 271 -24.85 4.18 -67.09
N GLN A 272 -23.64 3.98 -66.59
CA GLN A 272 -23.29 4.03 -65.17
C GLN A 272 -23.72 5.38 -64.55
N GLY A 273 -24.58 5.37 -63.53
CA GLY A 273 -25.15 6.58 -62.92
C GLY A 273 -24.10 7.52 -62.30
N GLN A 274 -24.39 8.82 -62.15
CA GLN A 274 -23.43 9.78 -61.58
C GLN A 274 -24.11 10.83 -60.70
N MET A 275 -23.37 11.31 -59.70
CA MET A 275 -23.81 12.42 -58.86
C MET A 275 -23.88 13.73 -59.64
N ALA A 276 -24.92 14.50 -59.35
CA ALA A 276 -25.19 15.79 -59.96
C ALA A 276 -25.56 16.83 -58.90
N ARG A 277 -25.20 18.09 -59.16
CA ARG A 277 -25.67 19.27 -58.42
C ARG A 277 -26.56 20.11 -59.31
N ILE A 278 -27.66 20.60 -58.77
CA ILE A 278 -28.60 21.48 -59.48
C ILE A 278 -28.47 22.89 -58.88
N ASP A 279 -28.14 23.86 -59.74
CA ASP A 279 -28.21 25.27 -59.37
C ASP A 279 -29.69 25.69 -59.28
N THR A 280 -30.15 25.98 -58.06
CA THR A 280 -31.54 26.33 -57.77
C THR A 280 -31.95 27.72 -58.26
N THR A 281 -31.00 28.51 -58.81
CA THR A 281 -31.24 29.84 -59.40
C THR A 281 -31.28 29.77 -60.93
N THR A 282 -30.47 28.91 -61.56
CA THR A 282 -30.34 28.84 -63.02
C THR A 282 -30.91 27.57 -63.66
N GLY A 283 -31.11 26.51 -62.89
CA GLY A 283 -31.50 25.18 -63.39
C GLY A 283 -30.34 24.40 -64.04
N ALA A 284 -29.11 24.92 -64.00
CA ALA A 284 -27.95 24.24 -64.58
C ALA A 284 -27.54 23.02 -63.74
N VAL A 285 -27.24 21.91 -64.41
CA VAL A 285 -26.76 20.66 -63.77
C VAL A 285 -25.26 20.46 -63.96
N THR A 286 -24.55 20.23 -62.85
CA THR A 286 -23.10 19.94 -62.84
C THR A 286 -22.86 18.53 -62.28
N TYR A 287 -22.22 17.67 -63.07
CA TYR A 287 -21.86 16.31 -62.67
C TYR A 287 -20.50 16.26 -61.99
N PHE A 288 -20.34 15.37 -61.01
CA PHE A 288 -19.08 15.19 -60.29
C PHE A 288 -18.92 13.76 -59.77
N GLY A 289 -17.69 13.41 -59.38
CA GLY A 289 -17.33 12.02 -59.04
C GLY A 289 -17.24 11.11 -60.26
N ALA A 290 -16.79 9.88 -60.06
CA ALA A 290 -16.83 8.86 -61.11
C ALA A 290 -18.26 8.32 -61.29
N THR A 291 -18.54 7.79 -62.48
CA THR A 291 -19.77 7.03 -62.74
C THR A 291 -19.79 5.75 -61.88
N GLN A 292 -20.97 5.38 -61.40
CA GLN A 292 -21.19 4.32 -60.42
C GLN A 292 -21.89 3.13 -61.10
N PRO A 293 -21.16 2.09 -61.53
CA PRO A 293 -21.74 0.93 -62.21
C PRO A 293 -22.63 0.06 -61.31
N ASN A 294 -22.46 0.16 -59.99
CA ASN A 294 -23.08 -0.73 -59.01
C ASN A 294 -24.27 -0.11 -58.28
N VAL A 295 -24.66 1.12 -58.63
CA VAL A 295 -25.84 1.79 -58.07
C VAL A 295 -26.95 1.70 -59.11
N GLY A 296 -28.08 1.09 -58.75
CA GLY A 296 -29.24 0.92 -59.61
C GLY A 296 -30.04 2.20 -59.83
N ILE A 297 -31.32 2.03 -60.18
CA ILE A 297 -32.25 3.16 -60.33
C ILE A 297 -32.62 3.66 -58.93
N VAL A 298 -32.24 4.89 -58.61
CA VAL A 298 -32.50 5.52 -57.32
C VAL A 298 -33.89 6.14 -57.35
N GLY A 299 -34.85 5.56 -56.63
CA GLY A 299 -36.22 6.11 -56.56
C GLY A 299 -36.45 7.02 -55.35
N ALA A 300 -35.51 7.07 -54.40
CA ALA A 300 -35.49 8.02 -53.31
C ALA A 300 -34.06 8.27 -52.83
N SER A 301 -33.78 9.49 -52.42
CA SER A 301 -32.48 9.98 -52.01
C SER A 301 -32.62 10.90 -50.81
N PHE A 302 -31.62 10.91 -49.93
CA PHE A 302 -31.68 11.72 -48.71
C PHE A 302 -30.28 12.00 -48.16
N PHE A 303 -30.17 13.05 -47.35
CA PHE A 303 -28.96 13.38 -46.61
C PHE A 303 -29.16 13.24 -45.11
N ASP A 304 -28.06 12.96 -44.41
CA ASP A 304 -27.98 13.21 -42.97
C ASP A 304 -27.24 14.52 -42.65
N ALA A 305 -27.18 14.88 -41.37
CA ALA A 305 -26.53 16.11 -40.91
C ALA A 305 -25.00 16.15 -41.08
N PHE A 306 -24.35 15.04 -41.44
CA PHE A 306 -22.93 15.02 -41.84
C PHE A 306 -22.74 15.19 -43.35
N GLY A 307 -23.82 15.28 -44.12
CA GLY A 307 -23.76 15.34 -45.58
C GLY A 307 -23.46 13.98 -46.20
N ASN A 308 -23.80 12.88 -45.53
CA ASN A 308 -23.81 11.55 -46.11
C ASN A 308 -25.05 11.44 -47.02
N PHE A 309 -24.84 11.10 -48.29
CA PHE A 309 -25.90 10.93 -49.28
C PHE A 309 -26.30 9.47 -49.37
N TYR A 310 -27.57 9.19 -49.17
CA TYR A 310 -28.11 7.85 -49.21
C TYR A 310 -29.03 7.70 -50.41
N THR A 311 -29.06 6.48 -50.95
CA THR A 311 -29.91 6.11 -52.08
C THR A 311 -30.75 4.91 -51.69
N TYR A 312 -32.04 4.96 -52.03
CA TYR A 312 -32.94 3.82 -52.00
C TYR A 312 -33.27 3.44 -53.45
N GLU A 313 -32.82 2.27 -53.85
CA GLU A 313 -33.00 1.77 -55.21
C GLU A 313 -34.36 1.09 -55.40
N THR A 314 -34.85 1.01 -56.65
CA THR A 314 -36.10 0.29 -56.98
C THR A 314 -36.05 -1.19 -56.62
N THR A 315 -34.87 -1.76 -56.42
CA THR A 315 -34.64 -3.15 -55.96
C THR A 315 -34.75 -3.30 -54.43
N GLY A 316 -34.93 -2.19 -53.71
CA GLY A 316 -34.93 -2.14 -52.24
C GLY A 316 -33.55 -1.94 -51.62
N ASN A 317 -32.48 -1.94 -52.42
CA ASN A 317 -31.12 -1.75 -51.93
C ASN A 317 -30.93 -0.32 -51.41
N ILE A 318 -30.26 -0.21 -50.27
CA ILE A 318 -29.86 1.06 -49.67
C ILE A 318 -28.35 1.14 -49.68
N SER A 319 -27.82 2.26 -50.17
CA SER A 319 -26.39 2.54 -50.23
C SER A 319 -26.11 3.96 -49.72
N VAL A 320 -24.88 4.21 -49.27
CA VAL A 320 -24.46 5.54 -48.79
C VAL A 320 -23.14 5.98 -49.42
N ALA A 321 -23.08 7.23 -49.84
CA ALA A 321 -21.86 7.96 -50.17
C ALA A 321 -21.57 8.97 -49.04
N ARG A 322 -20.49 8.73 -48.30
CA ARG A 322 -20.19 9.50 -47.09
C ARG A 322 -19.51 10.83 -47.40
N ASN A 323 -19.89 11.87 -46.64
CA ASN A 323 -19.32 13.22 -46.69
C ASN A 323 -19.18 13.79 -48.12
N LEU A 324 -20.31 13.81 -48.84
CA LEU A 324 -20.34 14.13 -50.28
C LEU A 324 -19.79 15.53 -50.63
N SER A 325 -19.91 16.48 -49.71
CA SER A 325 -19.43 17.85 -49.91
C SER A 325 -17.90 17.95 -50.03
N SER A 326 -17.16 16.98 -49.48
CA SER A 326 -15.69 16.98 -49.44
C SER A 326 -15.02 15.69 -49.94
N SER A 327 -15.79 14.65 -50.30
CA SER A 327 -15.25 13.39 -50.80
C SER A 327 -14.92 13.42 -52.30
N ASN A 328 -13.72 12.95 -52.65
CA ASN A 328 -13.29 12.69 -54.03
C ASN A 328 -12.26 11.54 -54.04
N PRO A 329 -12.52 10.40 -54.70
CA PRO A 329 -13.73 10.05 -55.46
C PRO A 329 -14.94 9.79 -54.57
N VAL A 330 -16.14 9.92 -55.16
CA VAL A 330 -17.40 9.51 -54.51
C VAL A 330 -17.51 7.99 -54.58
N VAL A 331 -17.69 7.35 -53.42
CA VAL A 331 -17.80 5.89 -53.29
C VAL A 331 -19.09 5.55 -52.55
N PHE A 332 -19.92 4.72 -53.18
CA PHE A 332 -21.12 4.17 -52.54
C PHE A 332 -20.81 2.85 -51.83
N SER A 333 -21.17 2.78 -50.56
CA SER A 333 -21.10 1.56 -49.75
C SER A 333 -22.51 0.99 -49.58
N PRO A 334 -22.75 -0.29 -49.92
CA PRO A 334 -24.06 -0.92 -49.68
C PRO A 334 -24.30 -1.06 -48.18
N LEU A 335 -25.52 -0.76 -47.74
CA LEU A 335 -25.93 -0.83 -46.34
C LEU A 335 -26.89 -1.99 -46.06
N GLY A 336 -27.81 -2.29 -46.98
CA GLY A 336 -28.78 -3.38 -46.84
C GLY A 336 -29.89 -3.32 -47.88
N ASN A 337 -30.96 -4.09 -47.67
CA ASN A 337 -32.15 -4.09 -48.52
C ASN A 337 -33.42 -4.00 -47.66
N ALA A 338 -34.27 -3.01 -47.91
CA ALA A 338 -35.50 -2.75 -47.15
C ALA A 338 -36.79 -3.25 -47.83
N GLY A 339 -36.68 -3.97 -48.94
CA GLY A 339 -37.81 -4.45 -49.75
C GLY A 339 -38.06 -3.62 -51.01
N VAL A 340 -38.70 -4.23 -52.01
CA VAL A 340 -38.98 -3.58 -53.30
C VAL A 340 -40.23 -2.70 -53.18
N VAL A 341 -40.13 -1.44 -53.61
CA VAL A 341 -41.25 -0.49 -53.70
C VAL A 341 -41.36 0.11 -55.11
N GLN A 342 -42.54 0.64 -55.44
CA GLN A 342 -42.82 1.24 -56.75
C GLN A 342 -43.46 2.62 -56.57
N ARG A 343 -43.25 3.51 -57.55
CA ARG A 343 -43.75 4.89 -57.58
C ARG A 343 -43.60 5.56 -56.22
N PHE A 344 -42.36 5.63 -55.79
CA PHE A 344 -42.01 6.06 -54.46
C PHE A 344 -41.12 7.28 -54.52
N ASP A 345 -40.98 7.90 -53.36
CA ASP A 345 -40.05 8.98 -53.08
C ASP A 345 -39.72 8.97 -51.59
N GLY A 346 -38.68 9.69 -51.18
CA GLY A 346 -38.16 9.66 -49.82
C GLY A 346 -38.02 11.03 -49.18
N ALA A 347 -38.30 11.09 -47.88
CA ALA A 347 -38.05 12.28 -47.06
C ALA A 347 -37.24 11.89 -45.82
N SER A 348 -36.38 12.80 -45.36
CA SER A 348 -35.65 12.64 -44.10
C SER A 348 -35.53 14.00 -43.40
N CYS A 349 -35.35 14.00 -42.08
CA CYS A 349 -34.92 15.22 -41.42
C CYS A 349 -33.41 15.39 -41.54
N ALA A 350 -32.93 15.82 -42.71
CA ALA A 350 -31.49 15.97 -42.97
C ALA A 350 -30.78 16.90 -41.98
N PHE A 351 -31.51 17.82 -41.36
CA PHE A 351 -30.97 18.77 -40.39
C PHE A 351 -30.96 18.26 -38.93
N ALA A 352 -31.46 17.05 -38.69
CA ALA A 352 -31.53 16.44 -37.37
C ALA A 352 -30.15 16.41 -36.70
N PRO A 353 -30.04 16.71 -35.39
CA PRO A 353 -28.78 16.55 -34.68
C PRO A 353 -28.44 15.06 -34.52
N VAL A 354 -27.17 14.72 -34.71
CA VAL A 354 -26.69 13.34 -34.80
C VAL A 354 -25.35 13.18 -34.10
N ALA A 355 -25.08 11.98 -33.59
CA ALA A 355 -23.83 11.63 -32.95
C ALA A 355 -23.22 10.40 -33.62
N GLU A 356 -21.92 10.45 -33.93
CA GLU A 356 -21.13 9.31 -34.39
C GLU A 356 -20.05 8.99 -33.35
N LYS A 357 -19.67 7.72 -33.24
CA LYS A 357 -18.59 7.25 -32.37
C LYS A 357 -17.70 6.26 -33.10
N ILE A 358 -16.40 6.50 -33.04
CA ILE A 358 -15.36 5.60 -33.56
C ILE A 358 -14.30 5.33 -32.50
N VAL A 359 -13.56 4.24 -32.69
CA VAL A 359 -12.47 3.81 -31.80
C VAL A 359 -11.19 3.56 -32.59
N GLU A 360 -10.08 4.06 -32.06
CA GLU A 360 -8.75 3.95 -32.69
C GLU A 360 -7.70 3.48 -31.67
N PRO A 361 -6.99 2.37 -31.91
CA PRO A 361 -7.28 1.36 -32.94
C PRO A 361 -8.56 0.57 -32.66
N GLN A 362 -9.13 -0.08 -33.68
CA GLN A 362 -10.32 -0.95 -33.55
C GLN A 362 -10.02 -2.31 -32.89
N SER A 363 -8.73 -2.68 -32.79
CA SER A 363 -8.25 -3.88 -32.12
C SER A 363 -7.07 -3.55 -31.23
N VAL A 364 -7.07 -4.05 -30.00
CA VAL A 364 -6.04 -3.75 -29.00
C VAL A 364 -5.84 -4.93 -28.05
N ALA A 365 -4.61 -5.20 -27.66
CA ALA A 365 -4.32 -6.19 -26.63
C ALA A 365 -4.81 -5.71 -25.25
N ALA A 366 -5.14 -6.64 -24.35
CA ALA A 366 -5.32 -6.33 -22.95
C ALA A 366 -4.10 -5.55 -22.40
N ASN A 367 -4.35 -4.58 -21.50
CA ASN A 367 -3.39 -3.55 -21.04
C ASN A 367 -3.04 -2.44 -22.07
N GLY A 368 -3.61 -2.46 -23.28
CA GLY A 368 -3.45 -1.38 -24.26
C GLY A 368 -4.30 -0.14 -23.98
N ILE A 369 -4.08 0.90 -24.80
CA ILE A 369 -4.83 2.16 -24.77
C ILE A 369 -5.46 2.39 -26.15
N ILE A 370 -6.73 2.79 -26.17
CA ILE A 370 -7.49 3.21 -27.34
C ILE A 370 -7.96 4.66 -27.18
N THR A 371 -8.38 5.28 -28.27
CA THR A 371 -9.04 6.60 -28.28
C THR A 371 -10.45 6.44 -28.80
N TYR A 372 -11.45 6.88 -28.04
CA TYR A 372 -12.79 7.10 -28.58
C TYR A 372 -12.88 8.54 -29.12
N ARG A 373 -13.43 8.69 -30.32
CA ARG A 373 -13.80 9.99 -30.92
C ARG A 373 -15.29 10.02 -31.15
N TYR A 374 -15.93 11.11 -30.72
CA TYR A 374 -17.35 11.35 -30.89
C TYR A 374 -17.55 12.60 -31.74
N ARG A 375 -18.25 12.48 -32.86
CA ARG A 375 -18.59 13.63 -33.71
C ARG A 375 -20.06 13.96 -33.50
N LEU A 376 -20.36 15.20 -33.14
CA LEU A 376 -21.71 15.66 -32.89
C LEU A 376 -22.07 16.71 -33.94
N ALA A 377 -23.00 16.42 -34.84
CA ALA A 377 -23.47 17.37 -35.83
C ALA A 377 -24.81 17.99 -35.43
N ASN A 378 -24.94 19.28 -35.70
CA ASN A 378 -26.19 20.02 -35.61
C ASN A 378 -26.26 20.95 -36.83
N GLN A 379 -27.11 20.58 -37.78
CA GLN A 379 -27.34 21.39 -38.95
C GLN A 379 -28.57 22.28 -38.78
N LEU A 380 -29.08 22.55 -37.58
CA LEU A 380 -30.14 23.55 -37.40
C LEU A 380 -29.57 24.98 -37.48
N GLY A 381 -30.46 25.96 -37.65
CA GLY A 381 -30.09 27.39 -37.70
C GLY A 381 -29.69 27.97 -36.33
N GLN A 382 -29.83 27.21 -35.25
CA GLN A 382 -29.55 27.61 -33.88
C GLN A 382 -28.68 26.57 -33.14
N PRO A 383 -27.85 26.99 -32.16
CA PRO A 383 -27.09 26.06 -31.31
C PRO A 383 -28.04 25.24 -30.43
N LEU A 384 -27.61 24.01 -30.12
CA LEU A 384 -28.18 23.25 -29.02
C LEU A 384 -27.38 23.57 -27.76
N SER A 385 -27.98 24.37 -26.86
CA SER A 385 -27.33 24.79 -25.62
C SER A 385 -28.39 25.00 -24.54
N THR A 386 -28.33 24.19 -23.47
CA THR A 386 -29.05 24.45 -22.22
C THR A 386 -28.17 24.06 -21.04
N ALA A 387 -28.52 24.53 -19.84
CA ALA A 387 -27.82 24.14 -18.62
C ALA A 387 -27.84 22.62 -18.35
N ASN A 388 -28.82 21.90 -18.92
CA ASN A 388 -29.03 20.49 -18.67
C ASN A 388 -28.60 19.58 -19.83
N LEU A 389 -28.28 20.13 -21.00
CA LEU A 389 -27.77 19.36 -22.14
C LEU A 389 -26.45 18.70 -21.73
N SER A 390 -26.38 17.38 -21.87
CA SER A 390 -25.21 16.61 -21.40
C SER A 390 -24.82 15.50 -22.35
N PHE A 391 -23.54 15.16 -22.37
CA PHE A 391 -23.01 13.98 -23.03
C PHE A 391 -22.68 12.92 -21.98
N THR A 392 -23.05 11.67 -22.23
CA THR A 392 -22.74 10.53 -21.35
C THR A 392 -22.24 9.36 -22.16
N ASP A 393 -21.17 8.70 -21.69
CA ASP A 393 -20.70 7.43 -22.21
C ASP A 393 -20.30 6.51 -21.05
N GLN A 394 -20.90 5.32 -21.02
CA GLN A 394 -20.70 4.31 -19.98
C GLN A 394 -19.99 3.11 -20.61
N LEU A 395 -18.71 2.99 -20.33
CA LEU A 395 -17.86 1.93 -20.84
C LEU A 395 -18.31 0.55 -20.32
N PRO A 396 -18.22 -0.50 -21.15
CA PRO A 396 -18.34 -1.89 -20.72
C PRO A 396 -17.29 -2.30 -19.66
N ALA A 397 -17.54 -3.43 -18.99
CA ALA A 397 -16.61 -3.99 -18.01
C ALA A 397 -15.21 -4.23 -18.61
N GLY A 398 -14.17 -3.95 -17.83
CA GLY A 398 -12.77 -4.08 -18.26
C GLY A 398 -12.20 -2.85 -18.97
N LEU A 399 -12.98 -1.78 -19.17
CA LEU A 399 -12.52 -0.53 -19.77
C LEU A 399 -12.66 0.64 -18.79
N THR A 400 -11.68 1.55 -18.77
CA THR A 400 -11.71 2.77 -17.94
C THR A 400 -11.13 3.96 -18.69
N TYR A 401 -11.65 5.17 -18.44
CA TYR A 401 -11.09 6.37 -19.05
C TYR A 401 -9.75 6.77 -18.43
N VAL A 402 -8.82 7.26 -19.26
CA VAL A 402 -7.50 7.73 -18.82
C VAL A 402 -7.59 9.19 -18.41
N ASP A 403 -7.24 9.49 -17.16
CA ASP A 403 -7.29 10.85 -16.61
C ASP A 403 -6.54 11.86 -17.50
N GLN A 404 -7.04 13.09 -17.56
CA GLN A 404 -6.46 14.23 -18.31
C GLN A 404 -6.30 14.05 -19.83
N THR A 405 -6.90 13.01 -20.43
CA THR A 405 -6.87 12.80 -21.89
C THR A 405 -8.10 13.32 -22.65
N LEU A 406 -9.10 13.86 -21.94
CA LEU A 406 -10.31 14.38 -22.57
C LEU A 406 -10.03 15.69 -23.32
N ASN A 407 -10.40 15.73 -24.60
CA ASN A 407 -10.54 16.95 -25.37
C ASN A 407 -12.01 17.19 -25.68
N ASN A 408 -12.62 18.14 -24.98
CA ASN A 408 -14.00 18.61 -25.19
C ASN A 408 -14.04 20.11 -25.53
N THR A 409 -12.93 20.69 -25.98
CA THR A 409 -12.79 22.15 -26.16
C THR A 409 -13.81 22.73 -27.13
N SER A 410 -14.18 21.98 -28.18
CA SER A 410 -15.17 22.38 -29.18
C SER A 410 -16.64 22.34 -28.69
N VAL A 411 -16.95 21.55 -27.65
CA VAL A 411 -18.30 21.46 -27.07
C VAL A 411 -18.44 22.22 -25.74
N GLY A 412 -17.33 22.52 -25.07
CA GLY A 412 -17.33 23.06 -23.71
C GLY A 412 -17.93 22.09 -22.68
N GLY A 413 -18.57 22.63 -21.65
CA GLY A 413 -19.15 21.85 -20.56
C GLY A 413 -18.14 21.43 -19.48
N THR A 414 -18.65 20.84 -18.41
CA THR A 414 -17.86 20.39 -17.26
C THR A 414 -17.90 18.86 -17.16
N PRO A 415 -16.76 18.15 -17.29
CA PRO A 415 -16.71 16.71 -17.12
C PRO A 415 -16.81 16.30 -15.64
N ASN A 416 -17.30 15.09 -15.37
CA ASN A 416 -17.17 14.42 -14.07
C ASN A 416 -15.72 14.00 -13.79
N ALA A 417 -15.44 13.46 -12.60
CA ALA A 417 -14.15 12.84 -12.27
C ALA A 417 -14.03 11.46 -12.96
N TYR A 418 -13.80 11.47 -14.27
CA TYR A 418 -13.88 10.28 -15.12
C TYR A 418 -12.65 9.37 -15.04
N GLY A 419 -11.48 9.90 -14.66
CA GLY A 419 -10.21 9.18 -14.65
C GLY A 419 -10.23 7.91 -13.80
N GLY A 420 -9.88 6.77 -14.40
CA GLY A 420 -9.92 5.46 -13.74
C GLY A 420 -11.32 4.87 -13.55
N THR A 421 -12.36 5.53 -14.08
CA THR A 421 -13.75 5.08 -13.99
C THR A 421 -14.30 4.70 -15.37
N PRO A 422 -15.39 3.92 -15.45
CA PRO A 422 -16.02 3.60 -16.74
C PRO A 422 -17.04 4.65 -17.20
N LEU A 423 -17.25 5.76 -16.47
CA LEU A 423 -18.28 6.75 -16.79
C LEU A 423 -17.66 8.10 -17.16
N LEU A 424 -17.93 8.56 -18.38
CA LEU A 424 -17.69 9.93 -18.80
C LEU A 424 -19.04 10.65 -18.91
N GLN A 425 -19.21 11.71 -18.14
CA GLN A 425 -20.35 12.61 -18.24
C GLN A 425 -19.86 14.05 -18.35
N ILE A 426 -20.32 14.78 -19.37
CA ILE A 426 -20.01 16.19 -19.58
C ILE A 426 -21.33 16.97 -19.51
N ALA A 427 -21.48 17.78 -18.46
CA ALA A 427 -22.67 18.59 -18.24
C ALA A 427 -22.52 19.98 -18.90
N GLY A 428 -23.61 20.48 -19.49
CA GLY A 428 -23.67 21.81 -20.09
C GLY A 428 -22.86 21.92 -21.39
N ILE A 429 -22.85 20.85 -22.21
CA ILE A 429 -22.25 20.92 -23.55
C ILE A 429 -23.03 21.87 -24.45
N THR A 430 -22.39 22.39 -25.50
CA THR A 430 -23.03 23.16 -26.56
C THR A 430 -22.63 22.60 -27.92
N ILE A 431 -23.63 22.31 -28.76
CA ILE A 431 -23.41 21.88 -30.14
C ILE A 431 -23.74 23.07 -31.06
N PRO A 432 -22.74 23.63 -31.77
CA PRO A 432 -22.94 24.84 -32.58
C PRO A 432 -23.94 24.60 -33.72
N PRO A 433 -24.59 25.67 -34.25
CA PRO A 433 -25.40 25.55 -35.46
C PRO A 433 -24.51 25.30 -36.68
N ARG A 434 -25.12 24.75 -37.74
CA ARG A 434 -24.52 24.65 -39.09
C ARG A 434 -23.12 24.01 -39.12
N GLY A 435 -22.94 22.92 -38.39
CA GLY A 435 -21.66 22.23 -38.37
C GLY A 435 -21.62 21.03 -37.46
N PHE A 436 -20.40 20.57 -37.18
CA PHE A 436 -20.15 19.51 -36.22
C PHE A 436 -18.94 19.83 -35.34
N VAL A 437 -18.87 19.14 -34.21
CA VAL A 437 -17.81 19.26 -33.21
C VAL A 437 -17.35 17.88 -32.77
N GLU A 438 -16.13 17.79 -32.25
CA GLU A 438 -15.56 16.52 -31.78
C GLU A 438 -15.35 16.52 -30.26
N ILE A 439 -15.48 15.34 -29.66
CA ILE A 439 -14.97 15.01 -28.34
C ILE A 439 -14.00 13.83 -28.54
N SER A 440 -12.84 13.84 -27.89
CA SER A 440 -11.94 12.68 -27.88
C SER A 440 -11.43 12.37 -26.48
N VAL A 441 -11.28 11.09 -26.14
CA VAL A 441 -10.75 10.66 -24.83
C VAL A 441 -10.09 9.31 -24.94
N ASN A 442 -8.99 9.10 -24.20
CA ASN A 442 -8.32 7.81 -24.16
C ASN A 442 -8.99 6.88 -23.15
N VAL A 443 -9.03 5.59 -23.49
CA VAL A 443 -9.55 4.51 -22.66
C VAL A 443 -8.47 3.44 -22.51
N ARG A 444 -8.26 2.99 -21.28
CA ARG A 444 -7.37 1.86 -20.94
C ARG A 444 -8.17 0.57 -20.90
N VAL A 445 -7.65 -0.46 -21.57
CA VAL A 445 -8.14 -1.83 -21.48
C VAL A 445 -7.47 -2.53 -20.31
N SER A 446 -8.25 -3.13 -19.41
CA SER A 446 -7.73 -3.89 -18.26
C SER A 446 -6.84 -5.04 -18.75
N LEU A 447 -5.79 -5.36 -17.99
CA LEU A 447 -4.99 -6.56 -18.20
C LEU A 447 -5.83 -7.84 -18.08
N THR A 448 -6.91 -7.80 -17.29
CA THR A 448 -7.84 -8.91 -17.06
C THR A 448 -9.06 -8.89 -18.00
N ALA A 449 -9.11 -7.97 -18.97
CA ALA A 449 -10.23 -7.92 -19.91
C ALA A 449 -10.26 -9.19 -20.76
N SER A 450 -11.42 -9.84 -20.85
CA SER A 450 -11.59 -11.04 -21.66
C SER A 450 -11.41 -10.71 -23.15
N PRO A 451 -10.62 -11.49 -23.90
CA PRO A 451 -10.54 -11.35 -25.34
C PRO A 451 -11.92 -11.50 -26.01
N GLY A 452 -12.19 -10.71 -27.04
CA GLY A 452 -13.46 -10.69 -27.74
C GLY A 452 -13.91 -9.29 -28.17
N THR A 453 -15.11 -9.19 -28.75
CA THR A 453 -15.70 -7.91 -29.16
C THR A 453 -16.54 -7.32 -28.04
N VAL A 454 -16.23 -6.08 -27.63
CA VAL A 454 -17.04 -5.30 -26.70
C VAL A 454 -17.75 -4.17 -27.44
N LEU A 455 -19.03 -3.97 -27.15
CA LEU A 455 -19.88 -2.96 -27.79
C LEU A 455 -20.08 -1.78 -26.84
N ASN A 456 -19.92 -0.55 -27.33
CA ASN A 456 -19.99 0.64 -26.48
C ASN A 456 -20.80 1.78 -27.13
N GLN A 457 -21.75 2.36 -26.39
CA GLN A 457 -22.72 3.34 -26.88
C GLN A 457 -22.68 4.62 -26.05
N ALA A 458 -22.40 5.76 -26.68
CA ALA A 458 -22.54 7.07 -26.04
C ALA A 458 -23.91 7.69 -26.34
N THR A 459 -24.34 8.65 -25.53
CA THR A 459 -25.65 9.30 -25.64
C THR A 459 -25.57 10.78 -25.30
N ILE A 460 -26.15 11.64 -26.14
CA ILE A 460 -26.50 13.03 -25.77
C ILE A 460 -27.85 12.99 -25.06
N ASN A 461 -27.94 13.58 -23.86
CA ASN A 461 -29.13 13.60 -23.02
C ASN A 461 -29.66 15.01 -22.83
N ASN A 462 -30.97 15.13 -22.58
CA ASN A 462 -31.67 16.39 -22.34
C ASN A 462 -31.56 17.35 -23.54
N VAL A 463 -31.75 16.81 -24.74
CA VAL A 463 -31.80 17.60 -25.98
C VAL A 463 -32.95 18.62 -25.86
N PRO A 464 -32.69 19.92 -26.04
CA PRO A 464 -33.71 20.94 -25.87
C PRO A 464 -34.72 20.94 -27.01
N SER A 465 -35.92 21.47 -26.74
CA SER A 465 -36.83 21.84 -27.82
C SER A 465 -36.27 23.04 -28.60
N VAL A 466 -36.50 23.01 -29.91
CA VAL A 466 -36.18 24.11 -30.83
C VAL A 466 -37.48 24.62 -31.47
N PRO A 467 -37.60 25.92 -31.78
CA PRO A 467 -38.80 26.44 -32.43
C PRO A 467 -39.07 25.71 -33.75
N GLY A 468 -40.33 25.28 -33.94
CA GLY A 468 -40.80 24.70 -35.19
C GLY A 468 -40.61 23.19 -35.38
N VAL A 469 -39.78 22.51 -34.59
CA VAL A 469 -39.55 21.06 -34.77
C VAL A 469 -39.31 20.33 -33.45
N THR A 470 -39.83 19.10 -33.36
CA THR A 470 -39.63 18.22 -32.21
C THR A 470 -38.34 17.43 -32.39
N LEU A 471 -37.42 17.51 -31.43
CA LEU A 471 -36.19 16.70 -31.41
C LEU A 471 -36.33 15.51 -30.45
N PRO A 472 -35.62 14.39 -30.68
CA PRO A 472 -35.62 13.30 -29.72
C PRO A 472 -34.96 13.75 -28.40
N PRO A 473 -35.47 13.32 -27.22
CA PRO A 473 -34.94 13.76 -25.92
C PRO A 473 -33.51 13.26 -25.65
N THR A 474 -33.12 12.17 -26.32
CA THR A 474 -31.79 11.58 -26.30
C THR A 474 -31.33 11.24 -27.72
N ILE A 475 -30.03 11.36 -27.98
CA ILE A 475 -29.41 10.99 -29.27
C ILE A 475 -28.28 10.00 -28.97
N PRO A 476 -28.49 8.70 -29.18
CA PRO A 476 -27.42 7.72 -29.12
C PRO A 476 -26.43 7.93 -30.28
N SER A 477 -25.16 7.64 -30.02
CA SER A 477 -24.13 7.63 -31.07
C SER A 477 -24.39 6.52 -32.10
N ASP A 478 -23.71 6.61 -33.22
CA ASP A 478 -23.78 5.66 -34.32
C ASP A 478 -22.37 5.19 -34.67
N PHE A 479 -22.15 3.92 -35.01
CA PHE A 479 -20.87 3.46 -35.53
C PHE A 479 -20.86 3.61 -37.06
N PRO A 480 -20.21 4.66 -37.60
CA PRO A 480 -20.43 5.05 -38.99
C PRO A 480 -20.21 3.95 -40.02
N PRO A 481 -19.25 3.00 -39.89
CA PRO A 481 -19.03 1.98 -40.91
C PRO A 481 -20.23 1.06 -41.22
N THR A 482 -21.21 0.94 -40.34
CA THR A 482 -22.40 0.10 -40.60
C THR A 482 -23.53 0.94 -41.22
N GLY A 483 -24.57 0.25 -41.69
CA GLY A 483 -25.85 0.87 -42.08
C GLY A 483 -26.92 0.77 -41.00
N ILE A 484 -26.58 0.10 -39.91
CA ILE A 484 -27.47 -0.11 -38.77
C ILE A 484 -27.34 1.12 -37.89
N TYR A 485 -28.45 1.81 -37.65
CA TYR A 485 -28.45 3.05 -36.88
C TYR A 485 -29.64 3.09 -35.91
N PRO A 486 -29.47 3.65 -34.70
CA PRO A 486 -28.18 3.85 -34.02
C PRO A 486 -27.63 2.50 -33.54
N ASP A 487 -26.32 2.29 -33.69
CA ASP A 487 -25.65 1.08 -33.20
C ASP A 487 -24.39 1.38 -32.34
N PRO A 488 -23.99 0.44 -31.47
CA PRO A 488 -22.84 0.63 -30.60
C PRO A 488 -21.52 0.39 -31.34
N THR A 489 -20.49 1.16 -30.99
CA THR A 489 -19.14 1.01 -31.56
C THR A 489 -18.46 -0.26 -31.04
N PRO A 490 -18.03 -1.19 -31.91
CA PRO A 490 -17.29 -2.39 -31.52
C PRO A 490 -15.80 -2.08 -31.28
N LEU A 491 -15.24 -2.68 -30.23
CA LEU A 491 -13.80 -2.78 -29.98
C LEU A 491 -13.42 -4.25 -29.86
N VAL A 492 -12.39 -4.69 -30.59
CA VAL A 492 -11.83 -6.04 -30.47
C VAL A 492 -10.70 -6.04 -29.45
N ILE A 493 -10.86 -6.81 -28.37
CA ILE A 493 -9.81 -7.06 -27.38
C ILE A 493 -9.08 -8.34 -27.76
N THR A 494 -7.77 -8.26 -27.99
CA THR A 494 -6.92 -9.42 -28.25
C THR A 494 -6.19 -9.86 -26.97
N PRO A 495 -5.74 -11.13 -26.87
CA PRO A 495 -4.92 -11.58 -25.75
C PRO A 495 -3.67 -10.71 -25.57
N ALA A 496 -3.26 -10.47 -24.31
CA ALA A 496 -1.99 -9.82 -24.03
C ALA A 496 -0.82 -10.65 -24.58
N PRO A 497 0.27 -10.02 -25.05
CA PRO A 497 1.50 -10.74 -25.40
C PRO A 497 2.04 -11.50 -24.17
N PRO A 498 2.53 -12.74 -24.32
CA PRO A 498 3.12 -13.49 -23.23
C PRO A 498 4.41 -12.81 -22.76
N THR A 499 4.49 -12.51 -21.47
CA THR A 499 5.65 -11.98 -20.76
C THR A 499 5.94 -12.90 -19.57
N PRO A 500 6.53 -14.07 -19.79
CA PRO A 500 6.88 -14.98 -18.69
C PRO A 500 7.95 -14.34 -17.79
N ARG A 501 7.81 -14.54 -16.48
CA ARG A 501 8.77 -14.15 -15.45
C ARG A 501 8.71 -15.17 -14.31
N ILE A 502 9.86 -15.72 -13.95
CA ILE A 502 10.03 -16.53 -12.74
C ILE A 502 10.83 -15.71 -11.73
N GLY A 503 10.50 -15.84 -10.45
CA GLY A 503 11.21 -15.22 -9.34
C GLY A 503 11.66 -16.27 -8.32
N LEU A 504 12.78 -16.05 -7.65
CA LEU A 504 13.33 -16.93 -6.61
C LEU A 504 13.83 -16.09 -5.42
N ALA A 505 13.27 -16.36 -4.24
CA ALA A 505 13.81 -15.87 -2.97
C ALA A 505 14.41 -17.03 -2.18
N LYS A 506 15.45 -16.76 -1.40
CA LYS A 506 16.12 -17.75 -0.55
C LYS A 506 16.49 -17.16 0.80
N ARG A 507 16.29 -17.95 1.86
CA ARG A 507 16.75 -17.60 3.20
C ARG A 507 17.30 -18.81 3.95
N VAL A 508 18.11 -18.53 4.97
CA VAL A 508 18.39 -19.48 6.05
C VAL A 508 17.18 -19.52 6.98
N ALA A 509 16.46 -20.64 7.01
CA ALA A 509 15.32 -20.84 7.91
C ALA A 509 15.78 -21.19 9.34
N SER A 510 16.87 -21.96 9.47
CA SER A 510 17.53 -22.21 10.75
C SER A 510 19.00 -22.59 10.54
N SER A 511 19.83 -22.34 11.55
CA SER A 511 21.20 -22.83 11.67
C SER A 511 21.40 -23.29 13.12
N VAL A 512 21.70 -24.58 13.31
CA VAL A 512 21.80 -25.20 14.64
C VAL A 512 23.17 -25.86 14.80
N ASN A 513 23.94 -25.46 15.80
CA ASN A 513 25.18 -26.15 16.17
C ASN A 513 24.85 -27.49 16.87
N LEU A 514 25.42 -28.59 16.38
CA LEU A 514 25.20 -29.93 16.93
C LEU A 514 26.22 -30.30 18.05
N GLY A 515 27.09 -29.38 18.45
CA GLY A 515 28.00 -29.52 19.59
C GLY A 515 29.31 -30.26 19.31
N ASN A 516 29.52 -30.72 18.09
CA ASN A 516 30.72 -31.44 17.62
C ASN A 516 31.43 -30.72 16.46
N GLY A 517 31.16 -29.42 16.27
CA GLY A 517 31.67 -28.63 15.13
C GLY A 517 30.87 -28.77 13.84
N VAL A 518 29.76 -29.54 13.84
CA VAL A 518 28.82 -29.65 12.71
C VAL A 518 27.62 -28.74 12.93
N PHE A 519 27.23 -28.00 11.91
CA PHE A 519 26.04 -27.16 11.89
C PHE A 519 25.00 -27.70 10.94
N ARG A 520 23.77 -27.83 11.40
CA ARG A 520 22.61 -28.17 10.58
C ARG A 520 21.93 -26.89 10.10
N VAL A 521 21.94 -26.68 8.79
CA VAL A 521 21.31 -25.52 8.14
C VAL A 521 20.08 -25.96 7.37
N THR A 522 18.95 -25.30 7.62
CA THR A 522 17.73 -25.45 6.81
C THR A 522 17.62 -24.25 5.89
N TYR A 523 17.61 -24.47 4.58
CA TYR A 523 17.29 -23.43 3.59
C TYR A 523 15.82 -23.49 3.22
N ALA A 524 15.21 -22.32 3.01
CA ALA A 524 13.88 -22.17 2.45
C ALA A 524 13.93 -21.26 1.23
N LEU A 525 13.34 -21.74 0.13
CA LEU A 525 13.29 -21.06 -1.16
C LEU A 525 11.83 -20.82 -1.55
N VAL A 526 11.51 -19.64 -2.04
CA VAL A 526 10.19 -19.29 -2.56
C VAL A 526 10.34 -19.05 -4.05
N VAL A 527 9.70 -19.89 -4.87
CA VAL A 527 9.67 -19.74 -6.33
C VAL A 527 8.31 -19.19 -6.74
N SER A 528 8.31 -18.14 -7.56
CA SER A 528 7.12 -17.33 -7.91
C SER A 528 6.98 -17.17 -9.42
N ASN A 529 5.75 -17.13 -9.93
CA ASN A 529 5.46 -16.71 -11.30
C ASN A 529 4.89 -15.28 -11.29
N LEU A 530 5.73 -14.32 -11.65
CA LEU A 530 5.39 -12.89 -11.74
C LEU A 530 5.04 -12.47 -13.19
N GLY A 531 4.99 -13.44 -14.12
CA GLY A 531 4.60 -13.22 -15.51
C GLY A 531 3.09 -13.21 -15.70
N ASN A 532 2.65 -13.13 -16.95
CA ASN A 532 1.22 -13.16 -17.33
C ASN A 532 0.77 -14.47 -18.01
N VAL A 533 1.61 -15.50 -17.96
CA VAL A 533 1.33 -16.85 -18.47
C VAL A 533 1.81 -17.89 -17.48
N ASP A 534 1.15 -19.05 -17.47
CA ASP A 534 1.54 -20.18 -16.61
C ASP A 534 2.91 -20.73 -17.01
N LEU A 535 3.72 -21.12 -16.01
CA LEU A 535 5.02 -21.73 -16.22
C LEU A 535 4.94 -23.24 -15.99
N ASN A 536 5.46 -24.00 -16.94
CA ASN A 536 5.65 -25.45 -16.89
C ASN A 536 7.13 -25.79 -16.66
N ASN A 537 7.44 -27.06 -16.40
CA ASN A 537 8.80 -27.55 -16.19
C ASN A 537 9.56 -26.73 -15.12
N VAL A 538 8.87 -26.30 -14.06
CA VAL A 538 9.48 -25.50 -12.99
C VAL A 538 10.55 -26.32 -12.29
N GLN A 539 11.76 -25.75 -12.19
CA GLN A 539 12.92 -26.36 -11.56
C GLN A 539 13.65 -25.33 -10.71
N VAL A 540 14.27 -25.78 -9.62
CA VAL A 540 15.25 -25.00 -8.87
C VAL A 540 16.53 -25.83 -8.77
N THR A 541 17.66 -25.24 -9.13
CA THR A 541 18.98 -25.87 -9.07
C THR A 541 19.86 -25.17 -8.06
N GLU A 542 20.68 -25.94 -7.36
CA GLU A 542 21.61 -25.44 -6.34
C GLU A 542 22.83 -26.36 -6.26
N ASP A 543 24.01 -25.78 -6.47
CA ASP A 543 25.29 -26.46 -6.31
C ASP A 543 26.08 -25.83 -5.15
N LEU A 544 26.07 -26.54 -4.01
CA LEU A 544 26.68 -26.09 -2.77
C LEU A 544 28.21 -26.27 -2.76
N THR A 545 28.80 -26.88 -3.79
CA THR A 545 30.25 -27.15 -3.85
C THR A 545 31.06 -25.86 -3.85
N THR A 546 30.59 -24.84 -4.58
CA THR A 546 31.25 -23.52 -4.62
C THR A 546 30.95 -22.74 -3.34
N THR A 547 29.71 -22.78 -2.85
CA THR A 547 29.28 -22.15 -1.59
C THR A 547 30.16 -22.60 -0.43
N PHE A 548 30.37 -23.91 -0.24
CA PHE A 548 31.11 -24.47 0.90
C PHE A 548 32.54 -24.92 0.57
N ALA A 549 33.17 -24.37 -0.47
CA ALA A 549 34.52 -24.76 -0.89
C ALA A 549 35.60 -24.62 0.21
N ASN A 550 35.42 -23.66 1.13
CA ASN A 550 36.33 -23.41 2.26
C ASN A 550 35.89 -24.07 3.57
N ALA A 551 34.79 -24.83 3.57
CA ALA A 551 34.41 -25.65 4.71
C ALA A 551 35.23 -26.95 4.70
N THR A 552 35.44 -27.55 5.87
CA THR A 552 36.06 -28.88 5.99
C THR A 552 35.23 -29.95 5.26
N SER A 553 33.90 -29.89 5.40
CA SER A 553 32.96 -30.76 4.70
C SER A 553 31.54 -30.21 4.72
N PHE A 554 30.71 -30.66 3.78
CA PHE A 554 29.26 -30.52 3.84
C PHE A 554 28.58 -31.79 3.32
N THR A 555 27.36 -32.06 3.79
CA THR A 555 26.53 -33.18 3.33
C THR A 555 25.06 -32.77 3.38
N VAL A 556 24.36 -32.92 2.25
CA VAL A 556 22.90 -32.74 2.22
C VAL A 556 22.25 -33.92 2.95
N ALA A 557 21.33 -33.64 3.87
CA ALA A 557 20.66 -34.70 4.62
C ALA A 557 19.78 -35.54 3.66
N PRO A 558 19.82 -36.88 3.73
CA PRO A 558 19.05 -37.74 2.84
C PRO A 558 17.55 -37.44 2.91
N ASN A 559 16.87 -37.41 1.76
CA ASN A 559 15.43 -37.11 1.65
C ASN A 559 15.00 -35.79 2.32
N SER A 560 15.91 -34.82 2.46
CA SER A 560 15.60 -33.56 3.16
C SER A 560 14.85 -32.54 2.30
N VAL A 561 14.83 -32.72 0.98
CA VAL A 561 14.11 -31.80 0.10
C VAL A 561 12.60 -32.00 0.26
N SER A 562 11.87 -30.92 0.54
CA SER A 562 10.42 -30.92 0.72
C SER A 562 9.78 -29.71 0.05
N SER A 563 8.48 -29.80 -0.24
CA SER A 563 7.66 -28.68 -0.71
C SER A 563 6.53 -28.41 0.30
N PRO A 564 6.77 -27.60 1.35
CA PRO A 564 5.78 -27.36 2.40
C PRO A 564 4.45 -26.79 1.89
N SER A 565 4.48 -26.09 0.73
CA SER A 565 3.27 -25.53 0.10
C SER A 565 2.46 -26.56 -0.72
N GLY A 566 2.95 -27.79 -0.90
CA GLY A 566 2.36 -28.78 -1.81
C GLY A 566 2.69 -28.55 -3.29
N ASP A 567 2.30 -29.48 -4.15
CA ASP A 567 2.23 -29.37 -5.63
C ASP A 567 3.54 -29.10 -6.41
N LEU A 568 4.69 -29.25 -5.77
CA LEU A 568 5.97 -29.50 -6.44
C LEU A 568 6.42 -30.89 -6.04
N THR A 569 7.19 -31.54 -6.91
CA THR A 569 7.72 -32.90 -6.68
C THR A 569 9.19 -32.78 -6.27
N PRO A 570 9.55 -32.86 -4.97
CA PRO A 570 10.92 -32.75 -4.51
C PRO A 570 11.79 -33.90 -5.04
N ASN A 571 13.06 -33.63 -5.34
CA ASN A 571 14.02 -34.65 -5.73
C ASN A 571 14.68 -35.27 -4.48
N PRO A 572 14.38 -36.54 -4.12
CA PRO A 572 15.00 -37.19 -2.97
C PRO A 572 16.50 -37.46 -3.15
N ASN A 573 17.00 -37.43 -4.40
CA ASN A 573 18.40 -37.69 -4.75
C ASN A 573 19.26 -36.41 -4.80
N TYR A 574 18.70 -35.24 -4.50
CA TYR A 574 19.46 -33.99 -4.43
C TYR A 574 20.61 -34.12 -3.41
N ASN A 575 21.84 -33.91 -3.86
CA ASN A 575 23.04 -34.02 -3.02
C ASN A 575 23.80 -32.69 -2.90
N GLY A 576 23.31 -31.63 -3.55
CA GLY A 576 23.94 -30.30 -3.56
C GLY A 576 25.29 -30.25 -4.30
N ARG A 577 25.51 -31.15 -5.26
CA ARG A 577 26.71 -31.21 -6.11
C ARG A 577 26.35 -31.18 -7.59
N ALA A 578 27.33 -30.88 -8.43
CA ALA A 578 27.17 -30.78 -9.88
C ALA A 578 26.56 -32.03 -10.56
N ASP A 579 26.70 -33.22 -9.99
CA ASP A 579 26.10 -34.45 -10.52
C ASP A 579 24.59 -34.57 -10.22
N ASN A 580 24.10 -33.96 -9.14
CA ASN A 580 22.68 -33.94 -8.77
C ASN A 580 22.24 -32.58 -8.17
N PRO A 581 22.24 -31.48 -8.94
CA PRO A 581 21.97 -30.12 -8.45
C PRO A 581 20.47 -29.77 -8.40
N ASN A 582 19.59 -30.59 -8.98
CA ASN A 582 18.17 -30.31 -9.11
C ASN A 582 17.42 -30.57 -7.79
N LEU A 583 16.72 -29.58 -7.26
CA LEU A 583 15.86 -29.73 -6.06
C LEU A 583 14.51 -30.39 -6.40
N LEU A 584 14.03 -30.26 -7.63
CA LEU A 584 12.76 -30.85 -8.07
C LEU A 584 13.01 -31.98 -9.08
N THR A 585 12.11 -32.94 -9.14
CA THR A 585 12.09 -34.02 -10.12
C THR A 585 10.82 -33.98 -10.97
N GLY A 586 10.87 -34.61 -12.15
CA GLY A 586 9.78 -34.62 -13.12
C GLY A 586 9.61 -33.33 -13.92
N THR A 587 8.87 -33.40 -15.02
CA THR A 587 8.53 -32.27 -15.90
C THR A 587 7.17 -31.64 -15.59
N THR A 588 6.43 -32.19 -14.61
CA THR A 588 5.04 -31.78 -14.32
C THR A 588 4.92 -30.65 -13.31
N ASN A 589 6.04 -30.09 -12.83
CA ASN A 589 6.02 -28.99 -11.88
C ASN A 589 5.57 -27.70 -12.60
N THR A 590 4.50 -27.08 -12.10
CA THR A 590 3.91 -25.87 -12.68
C THR A 590 3.75 -24.76 -11.66
N LEU A 591 3.72 -23.52 -12.15
CA LEU A 591 3.34 -22.31 -11.43
C LEU A 591 2.34 -21.50 -12.25
N THR A 592 1.11 -21.38 -11.77
CA THR A 592 0.12 -20.52 -12.41
C THR A 592 0.45 -19.05 -12.19
N VAL A 593 -0.11 -18.15 -13.02
CA VAL A 593 0.11 -16.69 -12.88
C VAL A 593 -0.14 -16.21 -11.44
N GLY A 594 0.83 -15.50 -10.86
CA GLY A 594 0.78 -14.97 -9.50
C GLY A 594 1.03 -16.00 -8.38
N GLN A 595 1.22 -17.28 -8.71
CA GLN A 595 1.46 -18.31 -7.71
C GLN A 595 2.88 -18.25 -7.15
N SER A 596 3.02 -18.53 -5.86
CA SER A 596 4.31 -18.77 -5.20
C SER A 596 4.26 -20.10 -4.45
N LYS A 597 5.34 -20.88 -4.53
CA LYS A 597 5.50 -22.17 -3.83
C LYS A 597 6.83 -22.19 -3.08
N THR A 598 6.88 -22.93 -1.98
CA THR A 598 8.06 -23.02 -1.11
C THR A 598 8.73 -24.37 -1.23
N ILE A 599 10.06 -24.38 -1.33
CA ILE A 599 10.92 -25.55 -1.27
C ILE A 599 11.84 -25.42 -0.05
N GLN A 600 12.12 -26.52 0.64
CA GLN A 600 13.08 -26.56 1.73
C GLN A 600 14.05 -27.72 1.56
N PHE A 601 15.29 -27.56 2.03
CA PHE A 601 16.25 -28.67 2.15
C PHE A 601 17.18 -28.44 3.35
N ILE A 602 17.83 -29.51 3.81
CA ILE A 602 18.72 -29.49 4.99
C ILE A 602 20.14 -29.89 4.58
N VAL A 603 21.13 -29.12 5.01
CA VAL A 603 22.55 -29.42 4.83
C VAL A 603 23.27 -29.38 6.17
N ASP A 604 24.08 -30.41 6.45
CA ASP A 604 25.01 -30.44 7.58
C ASP A 604 26.38 -29.96 7.09
N VAL A 605 26.96 -28.96 7.75
CA VAL A 605 28.21 -28.28 7.36
C VAL A 605 29.21 -28.31 8.51
N THR A 606 30.46 -28.68 8.21
CA THR A 606 31.59 -28.58 9.14
C THR A 606 32.48 -27.41 8.65
N PRO A 607 32.32 -26.19 9.17
CA PRO A 607 33.01 -25.00 8.65
C PRO A 607 34.54 -25.03 8.84
N GLY A 608 35.04 -25.71 9.87
CA GLY A 608 36.45 -25.66 10.22
C GLY A 608 36.85 -24.28 10.74
N ALA A 609 38.02 -23.77 10.34
CA ALA A 609 38.52 -22.47 10.80
C ALA A 609 37.80 -21.25 10.16
N ASN A 610 37.13 -21.44 9.03
CA ASN A 610 36.39 -20.36 8.35
C ASN A 610 34.93 -20.40 8.80
N LEU A 611 34.50 -19.46 9.64
CA LEU A 611 33.13 -19.43 10.16
C LEU A 611 32.13 -18.66 9.27
N GLY A 612 32.55 -18.26 8.06
CA GLY A 612 31.72 -17.55 7.09
C GLY A 612 32.06 -16.05 6.95
N PRO A 613 31.25 -15.29 6.18
CA PRO A 613 30.00 -15.73 5.56
C PRO A 613 30.20 -16.66 4.36
N TYR A 614 29.37 -17.70 4.29
CA TYR A 614 29.20 -18.54 3.10
C TYR A 614 28.01 -18.00 2.30
N ASN A 615 28.28 -17.32 1.18
CA ASN A 615 27.27 -16.71 0.32
C ASN A 615 26.72 -17.75 -0.65
N ASN A 616 25.42 -18.02 -0.57
CA ASN A 616 24.79 -19.13 -1.26
C ASN A 616 23.72 -18.63 -2.25
N GLN A 617 23.72 -19.12 -3.49
CA GLN A 617 22.81 -18.66 -4.55
C GLN A 617 22.26 -19.84 -5.37
N ALA A 618 20.93 -19.91 -5.47
CA ALA A 618 20.22 -20.91 -6.26
C ALA A 618 19.72 -20.31 -7.58
N VAL A 619 19.32 -21.15 -8.53
CA VAL A 619 18.74 -20.72 -9.81
C VAL A 619 17.36 -21.35 -9.96
N ALA A 620 16.34 -20.57 -10.29
CA ALA A 620 15.03 -21.07 -10.72
C ALA A 620 14.93 -21.03 -12.25
N SER A 621 14.18 -21.97 -12.82
CA SER A 621 13.81 -21.95 -14.24
C SER A 621 12.38 -22.43 -14.45
N GLY A 622 11.72 -21.94 -15.50
CA GLY A 622 10.42 -22.41 -15.96
C GLY A 622 10.23 -22.11 -17.43
N THR A 623 9.27 -22.79 -18.07
CA THR A 623 8.98 -22.66 -19.50
C THR A 623 7.55 -22.18 -19.71
N ASP A 624 7.36 -21.15 -20.53
CA ASP A 624 6.04 -20.63 -20.89
C ASP A 624 5.30 -21.57 -21.87
N PRO A 625 4.01 -21.33 -22.18
CA PRO A 625 3.25 -22.17 -23.12
C PRO A 625 3.77 -22.17 -24.57
N ASN A 626 4.62 -21.20 -24.95
CA ASN A 626 5.23 -21.11 -26.28
C ASN A 626 6.61 -21.81 -26.33
N GLY A 627 7.08 -22.36 -25.22
CA GLY A 627 8.38 -23.02 -25.13
C GLY A 627 9.55 -22.10 -24.76
N GLN A 628 9.31 -20.82 -24.42
CA GLN A 628 10.33 -19.91 -23.93
C GLN A 628 10.69 -20.26 -22.49
N THR A 629 11.97 -20.55 -22.23
CA THR A 629 12.50 -20.71 -20.87
C THR A 629 12.87 -19.35 -20.27
N VAL A 630 12.48 -19.15 -19.01
CA VAL A 630 12.88 -18.04 -18.16
C VAL A 630 13.65 -18.58 -16.95
N THR A 631 14.59 -17.78 -16.45
CA THR A 631 15.45 -18.11 -15.32
C THR A 631 15.58 -16.94 -14.37
N ASP A 632 15.84 -17.24 -13.11
CA ASP A 632 16.09 -16.24 -12.08
C ASP A 632 17.13 -16.73 -11.07
N LEU A 633 17.98 -15.83 -10.56
CA LEU A 633 18.88 -16.16 -9.45
C LEU A 633 18.16 -15.84 -8.14
N SER A 634 18.46 -16.61 -7.09
CA SER A 634 17.85 -16.33 -5.80
C SER A 634 18.32 -14.99 -5.22
N GLN A 635 17.37 -14.20 -4.74
CA GLN A 635 17.58 -13.06 -3.86
C GLN A 635 17.51 -13.48 -2.38
N ASN A 636 18.32 -12.86 -1.53
CA ASN A 636 18.26 -13.04 -0.08
C ASN A 636 16.94 -12.49 0.50
N GLY A 637 16.20 -13.35 1.20
CA GLY A 637 14.96 -13.00 1.90
C GLY A 637 13.81 -13.94 1.59
N THR A 638 12.59 -13.44 1.77
CA THR A 638 11.33 -14.16 1.51
C THR A 638 10.57 -13.66 0.29
N ASN A 639 10.94 -12.49 -0.24
CA ASN A 639 10.30 -11.87 -1.40
C ASN A 639 11.25 -11.97 -2.60
N SER A 640 10.75 -12.47 -3.73
CA SER A 640 11.49 -12.60 -4.98
C SER A 640 11.56 -11.30 -5.79
N ASP A 641 10.76 -10.29 -5.44
CA ASP A 641 10.79 -8.94 -6.00
C ASP A 641 10.69 -7.89 -4.86
N PRO A 642 11.77 -7.66 -4.09
CA PRO A 642 11.76 -6.79 -2.91
C PRO A 642 11.42 -5.31 -3.20
N ASP A 643 11.75 -4.79 -4.38
CA ASP A 643 11.46 -3.41 -4.80
C ASP A 643 10.11 -3.24 -5.50
N ASN A 644 9.40 -4.35 -5.77
CA ASN A 644 8.07 -4.41 -6.37
C ASN A 644 7.99 -3.71 -7.73
N ASP A 645 9.05 -3.83 -8.54
CA ASP A 645 9.09 -3.24 -9.88
C ASP A 645 8.53 -4.18 -10.97
N GLY A 646 8.18 -5.42 -10.58
CA GLY A 646 7.64 -6.47 -11.45
C GLY A 646 8.71 -7.25 -12.21
N ASN A 647 9.99 -7.08 -11.89
CA ASN A 647 11.11 -7.72 -12.57
C ASN A 647 12.08 -8.41 -11.59
N PRO A 648 11.79 -9.64 -11.13
CA PRO A 648 12.63 -10.34 -10.14
C PRO A 648 14.08 -10.58 -10.61
N ALA A 649 14.32 -10.64 -11.92
CA ALA A 649 15.63 -10.93 -12.52
C ALA A 649 16.73 -9.89 -12.23
N ASN A 650 16.39 -8.74 -11.64
CA ASN A 650 17.34 -7.72 -11.20
C ASN A 650 17.66 -7.79 -9.69
N ASN A 651 17.07 -8.72 -8.94
CA ASN A 651 17.31 -8.93 -7.52
C ASN A 651 18.12 -10.22 -7.31
N ASN A 652 19.44 -10.10 -7.11
CA ASN A 652 20.35 -11.26 -7.17
C ASN A 652 21.33 -11.31 -5.99
N ASP A 653 20.96 -10.81 -4.81
CA ASP A 653 21.81 -10.85 -3.61
C ASP A 653 21.89 -12.28 -3.05
N PRO A 654 23.10 -12.87 -2.93
CA PRO A 654 23.28 -14.19 -2.34
C PRO A 654 22.82 -14.24 -0.87
N THR A 655 22.35 -15.40 -0.42
CA THR A 655 21.97 -15.65 0.98
C THR A 655 23.20 -16.00 1.81
N PRO A 656 23.64 -15.16 2.78
CA PRO A 656 24.78 -15.49 3.64
C PRO A 656 24.38 -16.46 4.77
N VAL A 657 25.28 -17.38 5.13
CA VAL A 657 25.22 -18.12 6.40
C VAL A 657 26.56 -18.00 7.15
N ASN A 658 26.50 -17.77 8.46
CA ASN A 658 27.65 -17.74 9.37
C ASN A 658 27.50 -18.82 10.44
N PHE A 659 28.62 -19.31 10.92
CA PHE A 659 28.72 -20.37 11.93
C PHE A 659 29.49 -19.88 13.17
N ASN A 660 29.16 -18.68 13.63
CA ASN A 660 29.80 -18.10 14.81
C ASN A 660 29.60 -19.00 16.04
N GLN A 661 30.65 -19.13 16.84
CA GLN A 661 30.67 -19.96 18.05
C GLN A 661 31.05 -19.11 19.26
N THR A 662 30.45 -19.39 20.42
CA THR A 662 30.75 -18.72 21.68
C THR A 662 31.11 -19.77 22.74
N PRO A 663 32.35 -20.27 22.77
CA PRO A 663 32.81 -21.13 23.85
C PRO A 663 32.94 -20.30 25.13
N ALA A 664 32.54 -20.85 26.29
CA ALA A 664 32.63 -20.14 27.57
C ALA A 664 32.81 -21.14 28.72
N LEU A 665 33.81 -20.89 29.57
CA LEU A 665 34.07 -21.62 30.82
C LEU A 665 33.70 -20.70 31.98
N GLY A 666 33.03 -21.23 32.99
CA GLY A 666 32.78 -20.58 34.26
C GLY A 666 33.39 -21.38 35.41
N VAL A 667 34.03 -20.71 36.36
CA VAL A 667 34.62 -21.29 37.57
C VAL A 667 34.06 -20.60 38.82
N ALA A 668 33.71 -21.37 39.84
CA ALA A 668 33.38 -20.86 41.16
C ALA A 668 34.12 -21.62 42.25
N LYS A 669 34.39 -20.95 43.37
CA LYS A 669 35.12 -21.51 44.50
C LYS A 669 34.45 -21.17 45.82
N GLU A 670 34.42 -22.13 46.74
CA GLU A 670 33.92 -21.95 48.09
C GLU A 670 34.82 -22.61 49.15
N VAL A 671 34.82 -22.06 50.36
CA VAL A 671 35.33 -22.73 51.56
C VAL A 671 34.23 -23.66 52.08
N VAL A 672 34.48 -24.96 52.07
CA VAL A 672 33.52 -25.98 52.54
C VAL A 672 33.58 -26.11 54.06
N SER A 673 34.78 -26.11 54.63
CA SER A 673 34.97 -26.21 56.08
C SER A 673 36.32 -25.66 56.52
N ILE A 674 36.35 -25.19 57.77
CA ILE A 674 37.57 -24.82 58.50
C ILE A 674 37.52 -25.60 59.81
N VAL A 675 38.48 -26.50 60.01
CA VAL A 675 38.57 -27.34 61.21
C VAL A 675 39.85 -26.97 61.96
N PRO A 676 39.76 -26.38 63.17
CA PRO A 676 40.91 -26.17 64.02
C PRO A 676 41.62 -27.49 64.31
N ALA A 677 42.95 -27.47 64.30
CA ALA A 677 43.81 -28.61 64.60
C ALA A 677 44.85 -28.22 65.68
N ASP A 678 45.58 -29.21 66.20
CA ASP A 678 46.59 -29.00 67.23
C ASP A 678 47.66 -27.99 66.81
N ALA A 679 48.31 -27.37 67.80
CA ALA A 679 49.42 -26.43 67.62
C ALA A 679 49.12 -25.18 66.77
N GLY A 680 47.85 -24.73 66.77
CA GLY A 680 47.44 -23.50 66.08
C GLY A 680 47.15 -23.68 64.59
N ASN A 681 47.12 -24.92 64.09
CA ASN A 681 46.81 -25.21 62.70
C ASN A 681 45.30 -25.15 62.41
N SER A 682 44.96 -24.95 61.14
CA SER A 682 43.58 -25.06 60.64
C SER A 682 43.59 -25.85 59.33
N THR A 683 42.76 -26.89 59.26
CA THR A 683 42.51 -27.64 58.03
C THR A 683 41.36 -26.99 57.28
N VAL A 684 41.63 -26.56 56.05
CA VAL A 684 40.66 -25.88 55.17
C VAL A 684 40.37 -26.79 53.98
N THR A 685 39.09 -27.04 53.74
CA THR A 685 38.62 -27.74 52.54
C THR A 685 38.01 -26.73 51.59
N TYR A 686 38.52 -26.66 50.37
CA TYR A 686 37.94 -25.87 49.29
C TYR A 686 37.19 -26.76 48.31
N ARG A 687 36.13 -26.23 47.71
CA ARG A 687 35.44 -26.82 46.57
C ARG A 687 35.46 -25.86 45.40
N ILE A 688 35.71 -26.39 44.21
CA ILE A 688 35.69 -25.65 42.95
C ILE A 688 34.68 -26.30 42.01
N ARG A 689 33.90 -25.48 41.31
CA ARG A 689 32.94 -25.88 40.29
C ARG A 689 33.38 -25.30 38.96
N ALA A 690 33.52 -26.14 37.94
CA ALA A 690 33.76 -25.71 36.57
C ALA A 690 32.52 -26.04 35.73
N ARG A 691 31.98 -25.07 35.01
CA ARG A 691 30.79 -25.23 34.17
C ARG A 691 31.02 -24.66 32.77
N ASN A 692 30.50 -25.35 31.76
CA ASN A 692 30.56 -24.88 30.38
C ASN A 692 29.29 -24.07 30.06
N TYR A 693 29.45 -22.75 29.90
CA TYR A 693 28.38 -21.82 29.52
C TYR A 693 28.29 -21.62 28.00
N GLY A 694 29.25 -22.17 27.25
CA GLY A 694 29.33 -22.02 25.81
C GLY A 694 28.44 -22.97 25.02
N GLN A 695 28.60 -22.92 23.70
CA GLN A 695 27.84 -23.75 22.75
C GLN A 695 28.63 -24.96 22.23
N GLU A 696 29.84 -25.18 22.74
CA GLU A 696 30.73 -26.25 22.30
C GLU A 696 31.24 -27.06 23.48
N ASN A 697 31.50 -28.36 23.27
CA ASN A 697 32.18 -29.16 24.28
C ASN A 697 33.61 -28.64 24.50
N LEU A 698 33.99 -28.52 25.76
CA LEU A 698 35.35 -28.15 26.16
C LEU A 698 36.18 -29.42 26.42
N THR A 699 37.44 -29.36 26.04
CA THR A 699 38.44 -30.41 26.21
C THR A 699 39.66 -29.85 26.93
N ASN A 700 40.51 -30.72 27.47
CA ASN A 700 41.72 -30.31 28.20
C ASN A 700 41.43 -29.33 29.35
N LEU A 701 40.35 -29.57 30.11
CA LEU A 701 40.01 -28.77 31.28
C LEU A 701 41.14 -28.85 32.31
N GLN A 702 41.65 -27.70 32.73
CA GLN A 702 42.63 -27.54 33.79
C GLN A 702 42.14 -26.48 34.78
N LEU A 703 42.41 -26.72 36.07
CA LEU A 703 42.17 -25.78 37.16
C LEU A 703 43.49 -25.58 37.88
N THR A 704 43.95 -24.34 37.97
CA THR A 704 45.25 -23.97 38.50
C THR A 704 45.09 -23.11 39.74
N GLU A 705 45.76 -23.52 40.82
CA GLU A 705 45.73 -22.87 42.13
C GLU A 705 47.16 -22.71 42.67
N ASN A 706 47.53 -21.47 43.01
CA ASN A 706 48.82 -21.16 43.58
C ASN A 706 48.67 -20.59 45.00
N LEU A 707 48.72 -21.48 45.99
CA LEU A 707 48.55 -21.12 47.39
C LEU A 707 49.66 -20.23 47.94
N THR A 708 50.83 -20.14 47.28
CA THR A 708 51.87 -19.16 47.68
C THR A 708 51.43 -17.72 47.47
N THR A 709 50.55 -17.47 46.50
CA THR A 709 50.00 -16.14 46.24
C THR A 709 48.88 -15.76 47.21
N THR A 710 48.18 -16.76 47.75
CA THR A 710 47.12 -16.55 48.76
C THR A 710 47.68 -16.39 50.16
N PHE A 711 48.62 -17.25 50.55
CA PHE A 711 49.11 -17.31 51.94
C PHE A 711 50.43 -16.58 52.17
N ASP A 712 51.06 -16.04 51.13
CA ASP A 712 52.35 -15.35 51.19
C ASP A 712 53.39 -16.14 52.02
N ASN A 713 53.78 -15.59 53.18
CA ASN A 713 54.78 -16.13 54.10
C ASN A 713 54.20 -17.06 55.17
N ILE A 714 52.89 -17.30 55.17
CA ILE A 714 52.25 -18.17 56.15
C ILE A 714 52.56 -19.63 55.83
N PRO A 715 53.01 -20.43 56.81
CA PRO A 715 53.20 -21.85 56.62
C PRO A 715 51.89 -22.53 56.20
N PHE A 716 51.95 -23.24 55.08
CA PHE A 716 50.89 -24.14 54.64
C PHE A 716 51.48 -25.45 54.11
N THR A 717 50.72 -26.52 54.30
CA THR A 717 51.02 -27.85 53.77
C THR A 717 49.78 -28.39 53.06
N VAL A 718 49.98 -29.00 51.90
CA VAL A 718 48.96 -29.75 51.18
C VAL A 718 49.19 -31.24 51.45
N PRO A 719 48.26 -31.95 52.11
CA PRO A 719 48.42 -33.39 52.33
C PRO A 719 48.53 -34.16 51.00
N ALA A 720 49.24 -35.29 51.00
CA ALA A 720 49.30 -36.15 49.82
C ALA A 720 47.89 -36.66 49.47
N ASN A 721 47.55 -36.69 48.17
CA ASN A 721 46.23 -37.09 47.66
C ASN A 721 45.07 -36.24 48.23
N SER A 722 45.33 -34.97 48.57
CA SER A 722 44.31 -34.06 49.11
C SER A 722 43.32 -33.55 48.05
N VAL A 723 43.65 -33.67 46.77
CA VAL A 723 42.77 -33.27 45.67
C VAL A 723 41.86 -34.45 45.31
N THR A 724 40.55 -34.25 45.35
CA THR A 724 39.56 -35.29 45.11
C THR A 724 38.48 -34.82 44.14
N SER A 725 37.91 -35.75 43.36
CA SER A 725 36.69 -35.51 42.59
C SER A 725 35.53 -36.20 43.31
N PRO A 726 34.65 -35.48 44.02
CA PRO A 726 33.56 -36.08 44.79
C PRO A 726 32.65 -37.00 43.96
N ASN A 727 32.52 -36.71 42.66
CA ASN A 727 31.68 -37.46 41.72
C ASN A 727 32.48 -38.44 40.84
N GLY A 728 33.82 -38.50 40.98
CA GLY A 728 34.69 -39.38 40.21
C GLY A 728 34.77 -39.09 38.70
N ASN A 729 34.39 -37.88 38.26
CA ASN A 729 34.25 -37.51 36.84
C ASN A 729 35.28 -36.47 36.35
N LEU A 730 36.25 -36.16 37.20
CA LEU A 730 37.48 -35.42 36.91
C LEU A 730 38.67 -36.28 37.34
N THR A 731 39.85 -36.01 36.75
CA THR A 731 41.08 -36.74 37.03
C THR A 731 42.02 -35.88 37.90
N PRO A 732 42.03 -36.05 39.24
CA PRO A 732 42.81 -35.19 40.14
C PRO A 732 44.32 -35.38 39.96
N ASN A 733 45.08 -34.31 40.08
CA ASN A 733 46.54 -34.38 40.15
C ASN A 733 47.00 -34.71 41.58
N SER A 734 47.49 -35.92 41.80
CA SER A 734 48.02 -36.35 43.10
C SER A 734 49.31 -35.66 43.53
N ASN A 735 50.01 -34.98 42.62
CA ASN A 735 51.25 -34.24 42.89
C ASN A 735 51.02 -32.77 43.26
N TYR A 736 49.77 -32.28 43.19
CA TYR A 736 49.44 -30.91 43.55
C TYR A 736 49.95 -30.57 44.95
N ASN A 737 50.75 -29.51 45.03
CA ASN A 737 51.33 -29.04 46.29
C ASN A 737 51.08 -27.56 46.55
N GLY A 738 50.37 -26.87 45.66
CA GLY A 738 50.04 -25.44 45.75
C GLY A 738 51.26 -24.52 45.67
N ARG A 739 52.42 -25.03 45.26
CA ARG A 739 53.70 -24.30 45.14
C ARG A 739 54.29 -24.49 43.74
N THR A 740 55.06 -25.56 43.56
CA THR A 740 55.74 -25.87 42.29
C THR A 740 54.82 -26.63 41.33
N ASP A 741 53.90 -27.43 41.86
CA ASP A 741 52.82 -28.03 41.11
C ASP A 741 51.50 -27.40 41.56
N ILE A 742 50.96 -26.58 40.67
CA ILE A 742 49.78 -25.74 40.88
C ILE A 742 48.56 -26.27 40.12
N ASN A 743 48.70 -27.36 39.35
CA ASN A 743 47.60 -27.93 38.60
C ASN A 743 46.79 -28.88 39.49
N LEU A 744 45.49 -28.66 39.59
CA LEU A 744 44.57 -29.53 40.34
C LEU A 744 44.14 -30.76 39.52
N LEU A 745 44.20 -30.68 38.19
CA LEU A 745 43.84 -31.76 37.26
C LEU A 745 45.04 -32.23 36.43
N VAL A 746 44.96 -33.44 35.88
CA VAL A 746 45.94 -33.93 34.89
C VAL A 746 45.84 -33.15 33.56
N GLY A 747 44.70 -32.52 33.28
CA GLY A 747 44.51 -31.64 32.12
C GLY A 747 43.96 -32.33 30.87
N THR A 748 43.39 -33.53 31.01
CA THR A 748 42.77 -34.30 29.91
C THR A 748 41.24 -34.36 30.00
N ASP A 749 40.65 -33.78 31.04
CA ASP A 749 39.22 -33.85 31.30
C ASP A 749 38.41 -33.01 30.28
N THR A 750 37.18 -33.43 30.01
CA THR A 750 36.23 -32.73 29.13
C THR A 750 35.05 -32.16 29.92
N LEU A 751 34.37 -31.18 29.33
CA LEU A 751 33.18 -30.55 29.91
C LEU A 751 32.14 -30.30 28.80
N ALA A 752 31.06 -31.09 28.79
CA ALA A 752 30.01 -30.96 27.80
C ALA A 752 29.22 -29.64 27.98
N VAL A 753 28.51 -29.20 26.94
CA VAL A 753 27.69 -27.97 27.00
C VAL A 753 26.70 -28.03 28.19
N GLY A 754 26.75 -27.01 29.04
CA GLY A 754 25.92 -26.90 30.24
C GLY A 754 26.35 -27.78 31.42
N GLU A 755 27.30 -28.71 31.23
CA GLU A 755 27.79 -29.61 32.28
C GLU A 755 28.53 -28.82 33.35
N THR A 756 28.36 -29.23 34.62
CA THR A 756 29.12 -28.74 35.77
C THR A 756 29.87 -29.90 36.42
N LYS A 757 31.17 -29.75 36.63
CA LYS A 757 32.01 -30.71 37.35
C LYS A 757 32.62 -30.07 38.59
N VAL A 758 32.94 -30.90 39.58
CA VAL A 758 33.34 -30.46 40.92
C VAL A 758 34.65 -31.14 41.33
N ILE A 759 35.57 -30.35 41.88
CA ILE A 759 36.81 -30.81 42.49
C ILE A 759 36.94 -30.19 43.89
N GLU A 760 37.52 -30.94 44.83
CA GLU A 760 37.83 -30.46 46.17
C GLU A 760 39.33 -30.60 46.43
N PHE A 761 39.90 -29.72 47.26
CA PHE A 761 41.24 -29.91 47.78
C PHE A 761 41.36 -29.42 49.23
N ILE A 762 42.28 -30.04 49.96
CA ILE A 762 42.54 -29.74 51.38
C ILE A 762 43.88 -29.03 51.52
N VAL A 763 43.92 -27.97 52.32
CA VAL A 763 45.14 -27.30 52.77
C VAL A 763 45.15 -27.19 54.29
N ILE A 764 46.30 -27.43 54.91
CA ILE A 764 46.55 -27.18 56.32
C ILE A 764 47.37 -25.90 56.42
N ILE A 765 46.87 -24.90 57.15
CA ILE A 765 47.54 -23.62 57.38
C ILE A 765 47.85 -23.42 58.86
N THR A 766 48.86 -22.60 59.16
CA THR A 766 49.17 -22.14 60.52
C THR A 766 48.96 -20.63 60.59
N PRO A 767 47.71 -20.14 60.76
CA PRO A 767 47.47 -18.71 60.93
C PRO A 767 48.20 -18.22 62.18
N GLY A 768 48.84 -17.06 62.14
CA GLY A 768 49.41 -16.47 63.37
C GLY A 768 48.31 -16.09 64.39
N ASN A 769 48.69 -15.52 65.53
CA ASN A 769 47.78 -15.19 66.64
C ASN A 769 46.87 -13.96 66.38
N GLN A 770 46.57 -13.64 65.13
CA GLN A 770 45.70 -12.53 64.74
C GLN A 770 44.71 -12.98 63.69
N THR A 771 43.48 -12.48 63.78
CA THR A 771 42.44 -12.66 62.77
C THR A 771 42.88 -12.03 61.45
N ARG A 772 42.85 -12.81 60.37
CA ARG A 772 43.20 -12.39 59.00
C ARG A 772 42.26 -13.02 57.99
N THR A 773 41.98 -12.29 56.92
CA THR A 773 41.28 -12.75 55.72
C THR A 773 42.30 -13.01 54.63
N TYR A 774 42.25 -14.19 54.01
CA TYR A 774 43.06 -14.56 52.85
C TYR A 774 42.16 -14.67 51.62
N GLU A 775 42.42 -13.85 50.61
CA GLU A 775 41.69 -13.87 49.35
C GLU A 775 42.29 -14.91 48.42
N ASN A 776 41.47 -15.84 47.95
CA ASN A 776 41.93 -16.94 47.13
C ASN A 776 41.18 -17.04 45.80
N LEU A 777 41.92 -17.24 44.71
CA LEU A 777 41.42 -17.38 43.34
C LEU A 777 41.97 -18.63 42.67
N VAL A 778 41.14 -19.28 41.86
CA VAL A 778 41.52 -20.39 40.96
C VAL A 778 41.36 -19.94 39.51
N GLN A 779 42.31 -20.31 38.66
CA GLN A 779 42.21 -20.10 37.21
C GLN A 779 41.74 -21.39 36.54
N GLY A 780 40.65 -21.36 35.79
CA GLY A 780 40.26 -22.41 34.86
C GLY A 780 40.72 -22.12 33.44
N THR A 781 41.09 -23.17 32.71
CA THR A 781 41.35 -23.11 31.26
C THR A 781 40.83 -24.36 30.57
N ALA A 782 40.40 -24.25 29.32
CA ALA A 782 40.03 -25.38 28.48
C ALA A 782 40.19 -25.04 26.98
N GLN A 783 40.00 -26.03 26.11
CA GLN A 783 40.07 -25.93 24.66
C GLN A 783 38.72 -26.26 24.02
N SER A 784 38.30 -25.45 23.06
CA SER A 784 37.17 -25.70 22.16
C SER A 784 37.67 -25.83 20.71
N PRO A 785 36.87 -26.38 19.79
CA PRO A 785 37.17 -26.34 18.36
C PRO A 785 37.44 -24.92 17.83
N SER A 786 36.83 -23.89 18.41
CA SER A 786 37.01 -22.48 18.04
C SER A 786 38.16 -21.76 18.75
N GLY A 787 38.82 -22.39 19.73
CA GLY A 787 39.97 -21.81 20.45
C GLY A 787 39.99 -22.10 21.95
N SER A 788 40.98 -21.53 22.65
CA SER A 788 41.12 -21.66 24.09
C SER A 788 40.15 -20.74 24.85
N VAL A 789 39.65 -21.20 25.98
CA VAL A 789 38.85 -20.40 26.93
C VAL A 789 39.50 -20.44 28.31
N SER A 790 39.29 -19.36 29.08
CA SER A 790 39.82 -19.21 30.43
C SER A 790 38.87 -18.41 31.29
N ASP A 791 38.84 -18.71 32.59
CA ASP A 791 38.02 -17.99 33.55
C ASP A 791 38.65 -18.00 34.95
N GLN A 792 38.50 -16.91 35.71
CA GLN A 792 38.91 -16.88 37.11
C GLN A 792 37.71 -17.20 38.00
N SER A 793 37.96 -17.86 39.13
CA SER A 793 36.87 -18.25 40.02
C SER A 793 36.15 -17.06 40.64
N GLN A 794 34.83 -17.14 40.69
CA GLN A 794 33.98 -16.34 41.58
C GLN A 794 33.82 -17.01 42.95
N ALA A 795 33.72 -16.22 44.02
CA ALA A 795 33.32 -16.70 45.34
C ALA A 795 31.90 -17.29 45.35
N GLY A 796 31.74 -18.47 45.96
CA GLY A 796 30.49 -19.18 46.14
C GLY A 796 30.35 -20.43 45.27
N ILE A 797 29.09 -20.82 45.00
CA ILE A 797 28.75 -22.05 44.26
C ILE A 797 28.38 -21.82 42.79
N ASN A 798 28.13 -20.57 42.40
CA ASN A 798 27.64 -20.24 41.07
C ASN A 798 28.70 -19.45 40.31
N PRO A 799 29.25 -19.99 39.21
CA PRO A 799 30.21 -19.26 38.37
C PRO A 799 29.65 -18.02 37.68
N ASP A 800 28.33 -17.86 37.60
CA ASP A 800 27.65 -16.71 36.97
C ASP A 800 26.53 -16.22 37.93
N PRO A 801 26.89 -15.55 39.05
CA PRO A 801 25.96 -15.18 40.11
C PRO A 801 24.88 -14.16 39.69
N ASP A 802 25.15 -13.29 38.73
CA ASP A 802 24.18 -12.34 38.15
C ASP A 802 23.40 -12.92 36.97
N ASN A 803 23.78 -14.11 36.49
CA ASN A 803 23.06 -14.90 35.51
C ASN A 803 22.88 -14.14 34.18
N ASP A 804 23.93 -13.42 33.76
CA ASP A 804 23.99 -12.66 32.52
C ASP A 804 24.51 -13.51 31.34
N GLY A 805 24.96 -14.74 31.60
CA GLY A 805 25.50 -15.69 30.63
C GLY A 805 26.99 -15.51 30.32
N ASN A 806 27.68 -14.60 31.01
CA ASN A 806 29.10 -14.32 30.85
C ASN A 806 29.86 -14.46 32.19
N PRO A 807 30.27 -15.68 32.57
CA PRO A 807 30.95 -15.90 33.85
C PRO A 807 32.30 -15.16 33.99
N THR A 808 32.91 -14.73 32.88
CA THR A 808 34.26 -14.15 32.87
C THR A 808 34.37 -12.76 33.51
N ASN A 809 33.25 -12.14 33.88
CA ASN A 809 33.18 -10.84 34.54
C ASN A 809 32.91 -10.94 36.06
N ASN A 810 32.84 -12.14 36.64
CA ASN A 810 32.50 -12.38 38.04
C ASN A 810 33.74 -12.84 38.85
N ASN A 811 34.88 -12.16 38.75
CA ASN A 811 36.14 -12.68 39.31
C ASN A 811 36.39 -12.27 40.79
N ASP A 812 35.40 -12.41 41.67
CA ASP A 812 35.54 -12.08 43.10
C ASP A 812 36.28 -13.21 43.84
N PRO A 813 37.40 -12.92 44.53
CA PRO A 813 38.13 -13.91 45.32
C PRO A 813 37.29 -14.54 46.43
N THR A 814 37.58 -15.80 46.75
CA THR A 814 36.96 -16.50 47.89
C THR A 814 37.69 -16.13 49.18
N PRO A 815 37.06 -15.41 50.12
CA PRO A 815 37.69 -15.04 51.38
C PRO A 815 37.78 -16.24 52.33
N LEU A 816 38.94 -16.37 52.98
CA LEU A 816 39.17 -17.30 54.09
C LEU A 816 39.53 -16.53 55.35
N ASP A 817 38.60 -16.46 56.30
CA ASP A 817 38.81 -15.84 57.61
C ASP A 817 39.33 -16.85 58.64
N VAL A 818 40.50 -16.58 59.23
CA VAL A 818 41.10 -17.42 60.26
C VAL A 818 41.77 -16.61 61.37
N GLY A 819 41.68 -17.09 62.61
CA GLY A 819 42.30 -16.53 63.82
C GLY A 819 41.41 -16.63 65.06
N PRO A 820 41.86 -16.10 66.22
CA PRO A 820 41.07 -16.07 67.45
C PRO A 820 39.88 -15.09 67.33
N ASN A 821 38.79 -15.35 68.05
CA ASN A 821 37.65 -14.44 68.15
C ASN A 821 37.03 -14.54 69.54
N LEU A 822 36.91 -13.41 70.26
CA LEU A 822 36.28 -13.33 71.58
C LEU A 822 35.11 -12.35 71.54
N ARG A 823 33.92 -12.83 71.89
CA ARG A 823 32.67 -12.05 71.95
C ARG A 823 32.30 -11.80 73.40
N LEU A 824 31.75 -10.61 73.68
CA LEU A 824 31.24 -10.22 75.00
C LEU A 824 29.80 -9.72 74.88
N VAL A 825 28.94 -10.07 75.84
CA VAL A 825 27.57 -9.55 75.98
C VAL A 825 27.30 -9.19 77.44
N LYS A 826 26.95 -7.92 77.73
CA LYS A 826 26.62 -7.47 79.09
C LYS A 826 25.11 -7.34 79.29
N ARG A 827 24.61 -7.86 80.41
CA ARG A 827 23.19 -7.87 80.80
C ARG A 827 23.00 -7.45 82.25
N ILE A 828 21.81 -6.97 82.57
CA ILE A 828 21.30 -6.83 83.94
C ILE A 828 20.53 -8.11 84.25
N THR A 829 21.01 -8.88 85.21
CA THR A 829 20.45 -10.21 85.55
C THR A 829 19.65 -10.21 86.84
N ASN A 830 19.70 -9.13 87.62
CA ASN A 830 18.84 -8.94 88.77
C ASN A 830 18.84 -7.47 89.20
N VAL A 831 17.79 -7.04 89.90
CA VAL A 831 17.79 -5.80 90.67
C VAL A 831 17.09 -6.06 92.00
N ILE A 832 17.75 -5.71 93.11
CA ILE A 832 17.30 -6.00 94.47
C ILE A 832 16.94 -4.69 95.17
N ARG A 833 15.71 -4.59 95.69
CA ARG A 833 15.21 -3.48 96.50
C ARG A 833 14.83 -4.00 97.87
N SER A 834 15.43 -3.42 98.91
CA SER A 834 15.17 -3.82 100.31
C SER A 834 15.33 -5.34 100.57
N GLY A 835 16.31 -5.97 99.91
CA GLY A 835 16.63 -7.39 100.08
C GLY A 835 15.81 -8.37 99.24
N ALA A 836 14.89 -7.91 98.39
CA ALA A 836 14.11 -8.75 97.46
C ALA A 836 14.25 -8.28 96.00
N PRO A 837 14.18 -9.18 95.01
CA PRO A 837 14.12 -8.78 93.60
C PRO A 837 12.94 -7.86 93.30
N ILE A 838 13.14 -6.84 92.46
CA ILE A 838 12.04 -5.97 92.02
C ILE A 838 11.06 -6.75 91.15
N SER A 839 9.77 -6.43 91.26
CA SER A 839 8.71 -7.02 90.43
C SER A 839 8.59 -6.31 89.07
N GLY A 840 7.99 -6.99 88.09
CA GLY A 840 7.67 -6.40 86.79
C GLY A 840 8.76 -6.49 85.72
N ILE A 841 9.91 -7.09 86.03
CA ILE A 841 10.98 -7.40 85.06
C ILE A 841 11.29 -8.89 85.12
N ASP A 842 11.27 -9.54 83.97
CA ASP A 842 11.75 -10.91 83.84
C ASP A 842 13.24 -10.91 83.48
N PHE A 843 14.08 -11.25 84.45
CA PHE A 843 15.52 -11.38 84.25
C PHE A 843 15.95 -12.79 83.81
N GLN A 844 15.03 -13.75 83.73
CA GLN A 844 15.34 -15.15 83.45
C GLN A 844 15.17 -15.52 81.97
N SER A 845 14.50 -14.66 81.18
CA SER A 845 14.38 -14.86 79.74
C SER A 845 15.49 -14.16 78.95
N PHE A 846 15.74 -14.69 77.76
CA PHE A 846 16.55 -14.01 76.75
C PHE A 846 15.76 -12.85 76.16
N VAL A 847 16.33 -11.64 76.25
CA VAL A 847 15.82 -10.46 75.57
C VAL A 847 16.87 -10.01 74.54
N ASP A 848 16.53 -10.11 73.25
CA ASP A 848 17.42 -9.79 72.13
C ASP A 848 17.65 -8.27 72.00
N ASN A 849 18.91 -7.84 71.90
CA ASN A 849 19.27 -6.50 71.45
C ASN A 849 19.53 -6.54 69.94
N LEU A 850 18.56 -6.10 69.15
CA LEU A 850 18.65 -6.06 67.68
C LEU A 850 19.87 -5.29 67.12
N ASN A 851 20.53 -4.47 67.95
CA ASN A 851 21.72 -3.72 67.56
C ASN A 851 23.04 -4.41 67.93
N ASP A 852 23.01 -5.52 68.66
CA ASP A 852 24.19 -6.29 69.04
C ASP A 852 24.15 -7.68 68.40
N ARG A 853 24.88 -7.84 67.29
CA ARG A 853 24.97 -9.13 66.59
C ARG A 853 25.60 -10.23 67.46
N ASN A 854 26.35 -9.87 68.50
CA ASN A 854 26.90 -10.85 69.42
C ASN A 854 25.81 -11.54 70.24
N ASP A 855 24.62 -10.97 70.41
CA ASP A 855 23.53 -11.61 71.17
C ASP A 855 22.97 -12.87 70.49
N ASN A 856 23.08 -12.93 69.16
CA ASN A 856 22.38 -13.89 68.32
C ASN A 856 23.27 -15.03 67.81
N VAL A 857 24.51 -15.15 68.32
CA VAL A 857 25.41 -16.23 67.90
C VAL A 857 25.00 -17.55 68.57
N SER A 858 25.03 -18.64 67.79
CA SER A 858 24.58 -19.96 68.23
C SER A 858 25.40 -20.54 69.39
N GLY A 859 26.64 -20.06 69.58
CA GLY A 859 27.55 -20.53 70.62
C GLY A 859 27.05 -20.31 72.05
N TRP A 860 26.08 -19.41 72.28
CA TRP A 860 25.47 -19.20 73.62
C TRP A 860 24.62 -20.39 74.11
N SER A 861 24.22 -21.29 73.20
CA SER A 861 23.51 -22.53 73.55
C SER A 861 24.26 -23.43 74.55
N GLN A 862 25.54 -23.18 74.76
CA GLN A 862 26.40 -23.87 75.70
C GLN A 862 26.24 -23.40 77.16
N LEU A 863 25.64 -22.23 77.39
CA LEU A 863 25.43 -21.71 78.75
C LEU A 863 24.44 -22.57 79.56
N PRO A 864 24.51 -22.56 80.89
CA PRO A 864 23.47 -23.16 81.73
C PRO A 864 22.09 -22.55 81.42
N GLY A 865 21.14 -23.38 80.97
CA GLY A 865 19.82 -22.94 80.49
C GLY A 865 19.72 -22.73 78.97
N GLY A 866 20.82 -22.88 78.23
CA GLY A 866 20.87 -22.87 76.77
C GLY A 866 20.71 -21.50 76.11
N VAL A 867 20.67 -20.42 76.88
CA VAL A 867 20.47 -19.05 76.40
C VAL A 867 21.17 -18.04 77.29
N LEU A 868 21.44 -16.84 76.75
CA LEU A 868 21.75 -15.65 77.55
C LEU A 868 20.53 -15.28 78.40
N THR A 869 20.73 -14.93 79.68
CA THR A 869 19.67 -14.43 80.55
C THR A 869 19.92 -12.97 80.95
N GLY A 870 18.85 -12.29 81.36
CA GLY A 870 18.89 -10.89 81.76
C GLY A 870 18.51 -9.93 80.63
N VAL A 871 18.20 -8.70 81.05
CA VAL A 871 17.77 -7.61 80.17
C VAL A 871 18.94 -6.68 79.84
N PHE A 872 18.99 -6.11 78.64
CA PHE A 872 20.04 -5.16 78.26
C PHE A 872 19.73 -3.72 78.72
N ARG A 873 18.48 -3.43 79.13
CA ARG A 873 18.07 -2.14 79.70
C ARG A 873 16.90 -2.33 80.68
N ILE A 874 16.84 -1.49 81.71
CA ILE A 874 15.65 -1.35 82.56
C ILE A 874 14.71 -0.33 81.88
N GLY A 875 13.45 -0.71 81.68
CA GLY A 875 12.44 0.16 81.07
C GLY A 875 12.00 1.29 82.01
N SER A 876 11.30 2.28 81.45
CA SER A 876 10.71 3.41 82.22
C SER A 876 9.71 2.97 83.30
N ASP A 877 9.19 1.76 83.18
CA ASP A 877 8.09 1.25 83.99
C ASP A 877 8.56 0.68 85.34
N ALA A 878 9.89 0.58 85.52
CA ALA A 878 10.53 0.10 86.74
C ALA A 878 11.75 0.99 87.07
N LEU A 879 11.50 2.27 87.38
CA LEU A 879 12.55 3.23 87.73
C LEU A 879 13.36 2.75 88.94
N LEU A 880 14.69 2.76 88.75
CA LEU A 880 15.65 2.51 89.82
C LEU A 880 15.69 3.70 90.78
N GLN A 881 15.90 3.40 92.06
CA GLN A 881 15.94 4.36 93.16
C GLN A 881 17.26 4.22 93.93
N THR A 882 17.66 5.29 94.61
CA THR A 882 18.79 5.27 95.54
C THR A 882 18.65 4.10 96.52
N GLY A 883 19.71 3.30 96.66
CA GLY A 883 19.76 2.11 97.49
C GLY A 883 19.41 0.79 96.77
N ASP A 884 18.87 0.82 95.56
CA ASP A 884 18.69 -0.40 94.76
C ASP A 884 20.04 -1.03 94.41
N GLU A 885 20.14 -2.35 94.44
CA GLU A 885 21.33 -3.10 94.02
C GLU A 885 21.10 -3.71 92.63
N VAL A 886 21.93 -3.36 91.65
CA VAL A 886 21.86 -3.86 90.28
C VAL A 886 22.93 -4.92 90.07
N GLU A 887 22.53 -6.11 89.64
CA GLU A 887 23.42 -7.20 89.27
C GLU A 887 23.70 -7.19 87.76
N TYR A 888 24.96 -6.99 87.40
CA TYR A 888 25.43 -7.11 86.02
C TYR A 888 26.06 -8.47 85.79
N THR A 889 25.78 -9.06 84.62
CA THR A 889 26.48 -10.24 84.10
C THR A 889 27.10 -9.92 82.74
N VAL A 890 28.39 -10.16 82.58
CA VAL A 890 29.16 -10.06 81.34
C VAL A 890 29.44 -11.49 80.85
N TYR A 891 28.73 -11.93 79.82
CA TYR A 891 28.96 -13.20 79.15
C TYR A 891 30.12 -13.08 78.17
N PHE A 892 30.89 -14.16 78.02
CA PHE A 892 31.97 -14.26 77.02
C PHE A 892 31.88 -15.57 76.24
N LEU A 893 32.26 -15.53 74.95
CA LEU A 893 32.33 -16.67 74.05
C LEU A 893 33.55 -16.56 73.13
N SER A 894 34.36 -17.61 73.09
CA SER A 894 35.50 -17.76 72.17
C SER A 894 35.12 -18.71 71.03
N ASP A 895 34.84 -18.17 69.84
CA ASP A 895 34.30 -18.92 68.68
C ASP A 895 35.10 -18.71 67.38
N GLY A 896 36.37 -18.34 67.51
CA GLY A 896 37.29 -18.23 66.37
C GLY A 896 37.75 -19.59 65.82
N THR A 897 38.70 -19.56 64.89
CA THR A 897 39.36 -20.78 64.38
C THR A 897 40.61 -21.14 65.20
N GLN A 898 40.95 -20.34 66.22
CA GLN A 898 42.11 -20.51 67.10
C GLN A 898 41.82 -20.14 68.56
N LEU A 899 42.68 -20.63 69.46
CA LEU A 899 42.71 -20.31 70.88
C LEU A 899 42.83 -18.80 71.12
N VAL A 900 42.02 -18.23 72.02
CA VAL A 900 42.25 -16.88 72.55
C VAL A 900 43.19 -17.00 73.75
N THR A 901 44.31 -16.26 73.76
CA THR A 901 45.31 -16.33 74.84
C THR A 901 45.26 -15.12 75.78
N ASP A 902 45.54 -15.33 77.08
CA ASP A 902 45.59 -14.29 78.14
C ASP A 902 44.39 -13.31 78.12
N ALA A 903 43.17 -13.83 77.94
CA ALA A 903 41.97 -13.01 77.85
C ALA A 903 41.68 -12.27 79.17
N LYS A 904 41.47 -10.96 79.09
CA LYS A 904 41.13 -10.10 80.24
C LYS A 904 39.89 -9.29 79.92
N VAL A 905 38.99 -9.15 80.89
CA VAL A 905 37.76 -8.35 80.76
C VAL A 905 37.77 -7.29 81.85
N CYS A 906 37.59 -6.03 81.45
CA CYS A 906 37.49 -4.92 82.38
C CYS A 906 36.16 -4.20 82.20
N ASP A 907 35.48 -3.90 83.31
CA ASP A 907 34.18 -3.24 83.31
C ASP A 907 34.19 -2.06 84.31
N PRO A 908 34.12 -0.81 83.82
CA PRO A 908 33.99 0.36 84.68
C PRO A 908 32.66 0.39 85.43
N ILE A 909 32.71 0.80 86.69
CA ILE A 909 31.51 1.02 87.49
C ILE A 909 30.76 2.25 86.96
N PRO A 910 29.44 2.14 86.68
CA PRO A 910 28.65 3.26 86.18
C PRO A 910 28.64 4.48 87.10
N GLU A 911 28.48 5.67 86.54
CA GLU A 911 28.26 6.90 87.32
C GLU A 911 27.03 6.77 88.24
N LYS A 912 27.10 7.41 89.41
CA LYS A 912 26.03 7.38 90.44
C LYS A 912 25.72 5.98 90.96
N THR A 913 26.69 5.09 90.88
CA THR A 913 26.62 3.77 91.50
C THR A 913 27.92 3.46 92.24
N THR A 914 27.81 2.68 93.31
CA THR A 914 28.93 2.21 94.11
C THR A 914 29.02 0.68 94.04
N PHE A 915 30.20 0.14 93.74
CA PHE A 915 30.43 -1.32 93.77
C PHE A 915 30.16 -1.92 95.16
N ILE A 916 29.56 -3.12 95.19
CA ILE A 916 29.24 -3.83 96.44
C ILE A 916 30.31 -4.91 96.70
N PRO A 917 31.25 -4.68 97.64
CA PRO A 917 32.41 -5.55 97.83
C PRO A 917 32.07 -6.94 98.39
N ASP A 918 30.91 -7.11 99.02
CA ASP A 918 30.53 -8.37 99.68
C ASP A 918 29.34 -9.05 98.99
N SER A 919 29.22 -8.88 97.67
CA SER A 919 28.05 -9.34 96.88
C SER A 919 27.81 -10.84 96.94
N PHE A 920 28.88 -11.65 97.07
CA PHE A 920 28.80 -13.11 97.03
C PHE A 920 29.34 -13.75 98.32
N GLN A 921 30.48 -13.27 98.83
CA GLN A 921 31.02 -13.60 100.17
C GLN A 921 31.74 -12.38 100.76
N ALA A 922 32.11 -12.45 102.04
CA ALA A 922 32.90 -11.39 102.67
C ALA A 922 34.24 -11.18 101.94
N GLY A 923 34.49 -9.96 101.46
CA GLY A 923 35.65 -9.58 100.66
C GLY A 923 35.60 -10.03 99.19
N GLN A 924 34.50 -10.62 98.73
CA GLN A 924 34.34 -11.22 97.40
C GLN A 924 33.10 -10.70 96.68
N GLY A 925 33.28 -9.64 95.87
CA GLY A 925 32.21 -8.95 95.16
C GLY A 925 32.08 -9.32 93.68
N ILE A 926 32.95 -10.19 93.17
CA ILE A 926 32.99 -10.64 91.76
C ILE A 926 32.77 -12.15 91.71
N LEU A 927 31.93 -12.62 90.80
CA LEU A 927 31.69 -14.04 90.54
C LEU A 927 32.11 -14.37 89.10
N LEU A 928 32.94 -15.39 88.93
CA LEU A 928 33.35 -15.91 87.63
C LEU A 928 32.75 -17.30 87.40
N ASN A 929 32.06 -17.47 86.28
CA ASN A 929 31.70 -18.77 85.75
C ASN A 929 32.64 -19.12 84.59
N GLN A 930 33.45 -20.14 84.79
CA GLN A 930 34.31 -20.74 83.77
C GLN A 930 34.20 -22.27 83.88
N GLN A 931 34.12 -22.95 82.73
CA GLN A 931 34.01 -24.42 82.68
C GLN A 931 32.87 -24.94 83.58
N THR A 932 31.72 -24.26 83.55
CA THR A 932 30.51 -24.53 84.38
C THR A 932 30.69 -24.35 85.89
N THR A 933 31.85 -23.89 86.37
CA THR A 933 32.16 -23.70 87.79
C THR A 933 32.01 -22.24 88.18
N ASN A 934 31.25 -21.96 89.25
CA ASN A 934 31.12 -20.63 89.85
C ASN A 934 32.18 -20.43 90.93
N THR A 935 33.05 -19.44 90.75
CA THR A 935 34.11 -19.06 91.69
C THR A 935 33.87 -17.63 92.16
N SER A 936 33.75 -17.43 93.48
CA SER A 936 33.72 -16.08 94.07
C SER A 936 35.15 -15.58 94.22
N LEU A 937 35.45 -14.44 93.60
CA LEU A 937 36.78 -13.83 93.53
C LEU A 937 36.88 -12.68 94.53
N THR A 938 38.06 -12.47 95.09
CA THR A 938 38.34 -11.38 96.01
C THR A 938 38.33 -10.04 95.27
N ASN A 939 38.10 -8.98 96.02
CA ASN A 939 38.19 -7.61 95.49
C ASN A 939 39.64 -7.11 95.40
N ALA A 940 40.59 -7.84 95.99
CA ALA A 940 41.98 -7.41 96.15
C ALA A 940 42.82 -7.78 94.92
N LEU A 941 43.95 -7.10 94.76
CA LEU A 941 44.96 -7.56 93.82
C LEU A 941 45.77 -8.67 94.49
N ASP A 942 45.36 -9.92 94.27
CA ASP A 942 46.03 -11.10 94.81
C ASP A 942 46.27 -12.17 93.73
N THR A 943 46.31 -13.45 94.14
CA THR A 943 46.57 -14.57 93.24
C THR A 943 45.34 -15.08 92.51
N ASP A 944 44.14 -14.62 92.85
CA ASP A 944 42.93 -15.00 92.15
C ASP A 944 42.72 -14.18 90.85
N GLN A 945 41.68 -14.51 90.09
CA GLN A 945 41.45 -13.97 88.76
C GLN A 945 40.79 -12.58 88.75
N GLY A 946 40.30 -12.08 89.88
CA GLY A 946 39.47 -10.90 89.96
C GLY A 946 40.12 -9.78 90.77
N THR A 947 39.86 -8.53 90.40
CA THR A 947 40.27 -7.38 91.21
C THR A 947 39.26 -6.25 91.02
N PHE A 948 38.89 -5.58 92.11
CA PHE A 948 38.18 -4.31 92.06
C PHE A 948 39.17 -3.16 92.31
N PHE A 949 39.33 -2.29 91.32
CA PHE A 949 40.10 -1.06 91.44
C PHE A 949 39.17 0.06 91.90
N SER A 950 39.40 0.59 93.09
CA SER A 950 38.61 1.69 93.64
C SER A 950 38.75 2.98 92.83
N ARG A 951 37.82 3.91 93.06
CA ARG A 951 37.79 5.21 92.39
C ARG A 951 39.17 5.89 92.35
N LEU A 952 39.57 6.37 91.18
CA LEU A 952 40.85 7.04 90.91
C LEU A 952 42.10 6.15 91.01
N THR A 953 41.96 4.84 91.27
CA THR A 953 43.09 3.90 91.17
C THR A 953 43.41 3.66 89.70
N PRO A 954 44.62 3.99 89.20
CA PRO A 954 44.95 3.82 87.79
C PRO A 954 44.81 2.38 87.32
N VAL A 955 44.30 2.21 86.10
CA VAL A 955 44.16 0.91 85.43
C VAL A 955 44.79 0.94 84.04
N THR A 956 45.18 -0.21 83.50
CA THR A 956 45.73 -0.37 82.15
C THR A 956 44.76 -1.10 81.22
N SER A 957 45.12 -1.23 79.94
CA SER A 957 44.43 -2.10 78.99
C SER A 957 44.16 -3.49 79.61
N PRO A 958 42.94 -4.05 79.49
CA PRO A 958 41.86 -3.67 78.56
C PRO A 958 40.84 -2.65 79.11
N CYS A 959 41.09 -1.99 80.24
CA CYS A 959 40.15 -1.01 80.79
C CYS A 959 40.02 0.23 79.89
N PRO A 960 38.79 0.65 79.52
CA PRO A 960 38.56 1.71 78.54
C PRO A 960 38.88 3.12 79.06
N ASN A 961 38.87 3.33 80.39
CA ASN A 961 39.20 4.60 81.01
C ASN A 961 40.30 4.40 82.06
N THR A 962 41.53 4.76 81.70
CA THR A 962 42.72 4.62 82.57
C THR A 962 42.68 5.50 83.82
N ASN A 963 41.88 6.57 83.82
CA ASN A 963 41.68 7.45 84.99
C ASN A 963 40.74 6.85 86.04
N ASN A 964 40.02 5.77 85.70
CA ASN A 964 39.17 4.99 86.61
C ASN A 964 38.26 5.84 87.51
N SER A 965 37.51 6.76 86.93
CA SER A 965 36.80 7.84 87.64
C SER A 965 35.76 7.38 88.66
N ASN A 966 35.25 6.16 88.56
CA ASN A 966 34.21 5.57 89.44
C ASN A 966 34.60 4.18 90.00
N GLY A 967 35.79 3.68 89.69
CA GLY A 967 36.20 2.30 89.96
C GLY A 967 35.89 1.36 88.79
N SER A 968 36.55 0.21 88.75
CA SER A 968 36.40 -0.80 87.69
C SER A 968 36.67 -2.20 88.25
N ILE A 969 35.97 -3.20 87.73
CA ILE A 969 36.36 -4.59 87.93
C ILE A 969 37.27 -5.03 86.77
N LEU A 970 38.26 -5.86 87.07
CA LEU A 970 39.10 -6.54 86.08
C LEU A 970 39.07 -8.04 86.40
N VAL A 971 38.83 -8.87 85.39
CA VAL A 971 38.90 -10.32 85.51
C VAL A 971 39.83 -10.89 84.46
N ASN A 972 40.82 -11.68 84.89
CA ASN A 972 41.70 -12.44 84.03
C ASN A 972 41.11 -13.82 83.74
N LEU A 973 40.61 -14.02 82.52
CA LEU A 973 40.02 -15.26 82.04
C LEU A 973 41.06 -16.31 81.62
N GLY A 974 42.31 -15.90 81.37
CA GLY A 974 43.36 -16.78 80.86
C GLY A 974 43.11 -17.23 79.41
N ASP A 975 43.59 -18.43 79.06
CA ASP A 975 43.43 -18.98 77.72
C ASP A 975 42.03 -19.60 77.54
N LEU A 976 41.34 -19.23 76.46
CA LEU A 976 40.00 -19.71 76.13
C LEU A 976 40.02 -20.54 74.83
N PRO A 977 39.57 -21.82 74.86
CA PRO A 977 39.50 -22.66 73.66
C PRO A 977 38.59 -22.05 72.60
N ALA A 978 38.83 -22.38 71.33
CA ALA A 978 38.02 -21.92 70.21
C ALA A 978 36.72 -22.74 70.03
N THR A 979 36.66 -23.90 70.69
CA THR A 979 35.62 -24.91 70.49
C THR A 979 34.94 -25.32 71.81
N PRO A 980 33.67 -25.78 71.75
CA PRO A 980 32.93 -26.31 72.90
C PRO A 980 33.64 -27.45 73.66
N PRO A 981 33.32 -27.66 74.96
CA PRO A 981 32.33 -26.93 75.77
C PRO A 981 32.92 -25.80 76.63
N ASN A 982 34.25 -25.64 76.67
CA ASN A 982 34.94 -24.78 77.63
C ASN A 982 35.22 -23.36 77.10
N ASN A 983 34.59 -22.96 75.99
CA ASN A 983 34.82 -21.69 75.33
C ASN A 983 33.81 -20.59 75.70
N VAL A 984 32.92 -20.85 76.65
CA VAL A 984 31.86 -19.93 77.09
C VAL A 984 31.86 -19.77 78.61
N GLY A 985 31.40 -18.63 79.10
CA GLY A 985 31.19 -18.38 80.52
C GLY A 985 30.66 -16.98 80.82
N PHE A 986 30.72 -16.55 82.08
CA PHE A 986 30.32 -15.20 82.47
C PHE A 986 31.04 -14.65 83.70
N ILE A 987 31.07 -13.32 83.82
CA ILE A 987 31.50 -12.56 85.01
C ILE A 987 30.27 -11.87 85.58
N ARG A 988 30.12 -11.82 86.90
CA ARG A 988 28.97 -11.18 87.56
C ARG A 988 29.38 -10.36 88.76
N PHE A 989 28.75 -9.21 88.95
CA PHE A 989 29.01 -8.30 90.07
C PHE A 989 27.79 -7.41 90.35
N ARG A 990 27.74 -6.77 91.52
CA ARG A 990 26.66 -5.84 91.88
C ARG A 990 27.17 -4.44 92.18
N VAL A 991 26.32 -3.48 91.86
CA VAL A 991 26.49 -2.05 92.23
C VAL A 991 25.24 -1.58 92.95
N ARG A 992 25.37 -0.60 93.84
CA ARG A 992 24.27 0.07 94.52
C ARG A 992 24.07 1.46 93.90
N ILE A 993 22.82 1.86 93.66
CA ILE A 993 22.49 3.22 93.20
C ILE A 993 22.73 4.22 94.35
N ASP A 994 23.48 5.29 94.08
CA ASP A 994 23.88 6.32 95.07
C ASP A 994 22.77 7.31 95.45
#